data_AF-A0A4V1S0Z3-F1
#
_entry.id   AF-A0A4V1S0Z3-F1
#
_cell.length_a   1.000
_cell.length_b   1.000
_cell.length_c   1.000
_cell.angle_alpha   90.00
_cell.angle_beta   90.00
_cell.angle_gamma   90.00
#
_symmetry.space_group_name_H-M   'P 1'
#
loop_
_entity.id
_entity.type
_entity.pdbx_description
1 polymer ?
#
loop_
_entity_poly.entity_id
_entity_poly.type
_entity_poly.pdbx_seq_one_letter_code
_entity_poly.pdbx_strand_id
1 'polypeptide(L)'
;MPPPESSRRSHSHRPRDRDRDRERDRRKNGQRKRKSQSSRRPVSGSEDNRDRSSRTLSANALADLERENARQKKRSERASRGYKDESRRRERRDEHRKKDRDLDPDRPRTHGKHKKKRVVSGAIMEEGRSKTHLRGGWGSVDSVEQEKDFYLSKPPKKSKKKLWIALGVSAVVLIIIIIVAVVVSKKNKGGGGGGSSDSSDDSTEDTSDLDGMDHSEIPEKWQNTYLDPWTWKSTTDFNLTFTDQMVGDLPVMGLYDDWDDSAQANDNVPPLNKPWGSYAKKPARGVCIGGWLYLEPFISPSLFNYDTKEGIIDEWTLSEKLGSDAAKTLEKHYASFITEQTFKDIQAAGLDHVRIGFNYWAVEVYDGDPYVYRTSWRYLLRAIEWCRKYGLRVNLDLHGIPGSQNGWNHSGRWGSIGWLNGKDGSKNAERALDIHNRLSKFFAQPRYKNIITHYGLANEPRMTSLKTSDVIQWTENAYKLVRKNGIKALVVFGDGFMGLENWQGLMTGYDDMVLDVHQYVIFNENQIDFTHKEKVEYACDGWTEQAEISMNPSTGYGPTIFAEWSQADTDCAKYLTGVGWGTRWEGTYDTGNKDTSILEPRCPTKDDKCSCRGANADPSDWSDEYKKFLKMFAEAQMHSFEKGWGWWYWTWKTENNYQWSYESGLKAGVLPEKPWDRDFNCDKDVPDFAKSGLPEYL
;
A
#
# COMPACT_ATOMS: atom_id res chain seq x y z
N MET A 1 55.23 -29.11 9.88
CA MET A 1 55.52 -29.88 11.13
C MET A 1 56.32 -28.98 12.10
N PRO A 2 56.35 -29.27 13.42
CA PRO A 2 56.78 -28.34 14.49
C PRO A 2 57.98 -28.88 15.34
N PRO A 3 58.33 -28.38 16.56
CA PRO A 3 58.08 -27.08 17.21
C PRO A 3 59.40 -26.23 17.32
N PRO A 4 60.24 -26.11 18.40
CA PRO A 4 60.19 -26.53 19.82
C PRO A 4 60.24 -25.39 20.91
N GLU A 5 59.35 -25.51 21.90
CA GLU A 5 59.43 -25.21 23.35
C GLU A 5 60.31 -24.11 24.03
N SER A 6 59.60 -23.27 24.83
CA SER A 6 59.95 -22.80 26.19
C SER A 6 61.02 -21.70 26.36
N SER A 7 61.06 -20.88 27.44
CA SER A 7 60.75 -21.20 28.84
C SER A 7 60.34 -19.98 29.71
N ARG A 8 60.22 -20.18 31.03
CA ARG A 8 59.63 -19.25 32.02
C ARG A 8 60.63 -18.24 32.59
N ARG A 9 60.13 -17.08 33.04
CA ARG A 9 60.43 -16.59 34.40
C ARG A 9 59.32 -15.71 34.97
N SER A 10 59.11 -15.84 36.28
CA SER A 10 58.15 -15.09 37.08
C SER A 10 58.83 -14.61 38.36
N HIS A 11 58.46 -13.43 38.86
CA HIS A 11 58.49 -13.00 40.27
C HIS A 11 57.44 -11.87 40.35
N SER A 12 56.30 -11.92 41.04
CA SER A 12 55.88 -12.47 42.34
C SER A 12 56.06 -11.50 43.53
N HIS A 13 54.93 -11.20 44.18
CA HIS A 13 54.77 -11.00 45.64
C HIS A 13 55.26 -9.66 46.24
N ARG A 14 54.62 -9.09 47.28
CA ARG A 14 53.31 -9.38 47.96
C ARG A 14 52.79 -8.10 48.69
N PRO A 15 51.61 -8.09 49.36
CA PRO A 15 50.93 -6.88 49.84
C PRO A 15 51.14 -6.66 51.36
N ARG A 16 50.20 -5.92 51.99
CA ARG A 16 49.89 -5.65 53.43
C ARG A 16 49.83 -4.13 53.69
N ASP A 17 49.11 -3.61 54.68
CA ASP A 17 48.03 -4.12 55.55
C ASP A 17 47.20 -2.86 55.98
N ARG A 18 45.86 -2.86 55.93
CA ARG A 18 44.88 -3.25 56.98
C ARG A 18 44.66 -2.28 58.16
N ASP A 19 43.36 -2.10 58.41
CA ASP A 19 42.69 -1.88 59.70
C ASP A 19 42.67 -0.49 60.39
N ARG A 20 41.59 -0.33 61.19
CA ARG A 20 41.24 0.71 62.18
C ARG A 20 40.52 1.98 61.67
N ASP A 21 39.38 2.41 62.25
CA ASP A 21 38.61 1.84 63.39
C ASP A 21 37.08 2.00 63.27
N ARG A 22 36.35 1.20 64.07
CA ARG A 22 34.89 1.26 64.30
C ARG A 22 34.59 1.33 65.80
N GLU A 23 34.05 2.43 66.29
CA GLU A 23 33.18 2.57 67.48
C GLU A 23 32.48 3.95 67.38
N ARG A 24 31.31 4.25 67.97
CA ARG A 24 30.43 3.49 68.87
C ARG A 24 28.95 3.91 68.74
N ASP A 25 28.03 3.07 69.22
CA ASP A 25 26.59 3.35 69.27
C ASP A 25 26.18 4.55 70.15
N ARG A 26 25.01 5.16 69.86
CA ARG A 26 23.88 5.23 70.83
C ARG A 26 22.54 5.77 70.28
N ARG A 27 21.53 4.89 70.28
CA ARG A 27 20.16 5.08 70.81
C ARG A 27 19.16 6.09 70.19
N LYS A 28 18.09 5.49 69.64
CA LYS A 28 16.64 5.73 69.90
C LYS A 28 15.89 6.95 69.32
N ASN A 29 14.72 6.62 68.75
CA ASN A 29 13.41 7.29 68.80
C ASN A 29 13.26 8.79 68.47
N GLY A 30 12.34 9.11 67.54
CA GLY A 30 11.77 10.46 67.44
C GLY A 30 10.72 10.67 66.36
N GLN A 31 9.42 10.60 66.72
CA GLN A 31 8.35 11.10 65.85
C GLN A 31 8.38 12.64 65.78
N ARG A 32 8.08 13.23 64.60
CA ARG A 32 7.13 14.37 64.40
C ARG A 32 7.01 14.64 62.89
N LYS A 33 5.80 14.70 62.29
CA LYS A 33 4.69 15.67 62.42
C LYS A 33 5.03 17.10 61.97
N ARG A 34 4.63 17.40 60.72
CA ARG A 34 3.95 18.61 60.19
C ARG A 34 4.10 19.97 60.92
N LYS A 35 4.22 21.00 60.07
CA LYS A 35 3.82 22.43 60.17
C LYS A 35 4.85 23.49 60.61
N SER A 36 5.26 24.28 59.60
CA SER A 36 5.26 25.76 59.53
C SER A 36 6.08 26.62 60.50
N GLN A 37 6.97 27.43 59.91
CA GLN A 37 7.16 28.86 60.22
C GLN A 37 7.39 29.62 58.89
N SER A 38 7.40 30.96 58.80
CA SER A 38 6.62 32.06 59.42
C SER A 38 7.37 33.39 59.18
N SER A 39 6.70 34.41 58.66
CA SER A 39 7.20 35.80 58.50
C SER A 39 6.00 36.68 58.12
N ARG A 40 5.69 37.84 58.72
CA ARG A 40 6.37 38.66 59.77
C ARG A 40 5.32 39.29 60.72
N ARG A 41 5.74 40.20 61.63
CA ARG A 41 4.95 40.77 62.76
C ARG A 41 4.14 42.06 62.40
N PRO A 42 3.20 42.52 63.26
CA PRO A 42 2.22 43.59 62.97
C PRO A 42 2.42 44.92 63.74
N VAL A 43 1.57 45.93 63.45
CA VAL A 43 1.26 47.11 64.31
C VAL A 43 -0.22 47.51 64.11
N SER A 44 -0.92 47.95 65.18
CA SER A 44 -2.21 48.71 65.29
C SER A 44 -3.39 48.44 64.33
N GLY A 45 -4.67 48.42 64.74
CA GLY A 45 -5.27 48.61 66.08
C GLY A 45 -6.13 49.88 66.20
N SER A 46 -7.42 49.78 65.85
CA SER A 46 -8.52 50.69 66.25
C SER A 46 -9.87 50.02 65.94
N GLU A 47 -10.98 50.58 66.44
CA GLU A 47 -12.30 49.93 66.48
C GLU A 47 -13.25 50.26 65.31
N ASP A 48 -14.31 49.45 65.22
CA ASP A 48 -15.66 49.72 64.73
C ASP A 48 -16.02 49.95 63.24
N ASN A 49 -17.29 49.62 63.00
CA ASN A 49 -18.14 49.84 61.83
C ASN A 49 -17.71 49.24 60.46
N ARG A 50 -18.49 48.25 60.02
CA ARG A 50 -19.14 48.27 58.69
C ARG A 50 -20.23 47.20 58.51
N ASP A 51 -21.40 47.65 58.06
CA ASP A 51 -22.32 46.84 57.28
C ASP A 51 -21.63 46.15 56.11
N ARG A 52 -22.05 44.91 55.80
CA ARG A 52 -22.47 44.56 54.43
C ARG A 52 -23.20 43.22 54.32
N SER A 53 -24.49 43.32 53.99
CA SER A 53 -25.24 42.46 53.07
C SER A 53 -24.74 41.02 52.85
N SER A 54 -25.54 40.05 53.30
CA SER A 54 -25.49 38.70 52.72
C SER A 54 -25.72 38.76 51.20
N ARG A 55 -24.90 38.03 50.44
CA ARG A 55 -25.19 37.71 49.03
C ARG A 55 -25.55 36.24 48.96
N THR A 56 -26.82 35.97 48.71
CA THR A 56 -27.28 34.64 48.27
C THR A 56 -26.63 34.31 46.93
N LEU A 57 -26.12 33.09 46.79
CA LEU A 57 -25.63 32.58 45.51
C LEU A 57 -26.83 32.38 44.57
N SER A 58 -26.65 32.69 43.28
CA SER A 58 -27.68 32.41 42.28
C SER A 58 -27.86 30.91 42.08
N ALA A 59 -29.06 30.48 41.66
CA ALA A 59 -29.36 29.08 41.41
C ALA A 59 -28.36 28.42 40.43
N ASN A 60 -27.88 29.18 39.44
CA ASN A 60 -26.87 28.71 38.48
C ASN A 60 -25.52 28.45 39.15
N ALA A 61 -25.08 29.32 40.06
CA ALA A 61 -23.82 29.14 40.80
C ALA A 61 -23.89 27.94 41.76
N LEU A 62 -25.06 27.67 42.35
CA LEU A 62 -25.31 26.44 43.13
C LEU A 62 -25.28 25.20 42.23
N ALA A 63 -25.98 25.20 41.09
CA ALA A 63 -26.00 24.08 40.16
C ALA A 63 -24.61 23.75 39.59
N ASP A 64 -23.75 24.74 39.35
CA ASP A 64 -22.37 24.51 38.92
C ASP A 64 -21.47 23.98 40.05
N LEU A 65 -21.65 24.45 41.28
CA LEU A 65 -20.98 23.89 42.46
C LEU A 65 -21.37 22.42 42.70
N GLU A 66 -22.65 22.07 42.51
CA GLU A 66 -23.14 20.69 42.56
C GLU A 66 -22.56 19.83 41.43
N ARG A 67 -22.52 20.35 40.18
CA ARG A 67 -21.86 19.69 39.05
C ARG A 67 -20.37 19.44 39.31
N GLU A 68 -19.67 20.38 39.94
CA GLU A 68 -18.25 20.22 40.26
C GLU A 68 -18.01 19.21 41.39
N ASN A 69 -18.82 19.25 42.45
CA ASN A 69 -18.80 18.24 43.52
C ASN A 69 -19.11 16.82 42.98
N ALA A 70 -20.07 16.69 42.07
CA ALA A 70 -20.37 15.42 41.39
C ALA A 70 -19.19 14.93 40.52
N ARG A 71 -18.47 15.85 39.85
CA ARG A 71 -17.24 15.54 39.10
C ARG A 71 -16.10 15.09 40.02
N GLN A 72 -15.91 15.73 41.18
CA GLN A 72 -14.92 15.28 42.17
C GLN A 72 -15.26 13.91 42.75
N LYS A 73 -16.53 13.64 43.09
CA LYS A 73 -16.99 12.33 43.56
C LYS A 73 -16.74 11.21 42.53
N LYS A 74 -17.08 11.45 41.26
CA LYS A 74 -16.76 10.49 40.17
C LYS A 74 -15.25 10.25 40.01
N ARG A 75 -14.40 11.26 40.24
CA ARG A 75 -12.93 11.10 40.22
C ARG A 75 -12.42 10.23 41.38
N SER A 76 -12.90 10.43 42.61
CA SER A 76 -12.48 9.60 43.75
C SER A 76 -12.99 8.15 43.66
N GLU A 77 -14.22 7.95 43.17
CA GLU A 77 -14.76 6.63 42.86
C GLU A 77 -13.91 5.90 41.80
N ARG A 78 -13.52 6.56 40.70
CA ARG A 78 -12.65 5.99 39.66
C ARG A 78 -11.26 5.62 40.20
N ALA A 79 -10.68 6.45 41.07
CA ALA A 79 -9.39 6.17 41.73
C ALA A 79 -9.46 4.94 42.65
N SER A 80 -10.50 4.84 43.49
CA SER A 80 -10.68 3.69 44.40
C SER A 80 -10.91 2.35 43.67
N ARG A 81 -11.48 2.37 42.47
CA ARG A 81 -11.62 1.19 41.61
C ARG A 81 -10.27 0.71 41.08
N GLY A 82 -9.41 1.63 40.63
CA GLY A 82 -8.06 1.31 40.17
C GLY A 82 -7.21 0.57 41.22
N TYR A 83 -7.20 1.08 42.45
CA TYR A 83 -6.43 0.46 43.55
C TYR A 83 -6.90 -0.95 43.92
N LYS A 84 -8.21 -1.24 43.78
CA LYS A 84 -8.77 -2.59 44.00
C LYS A 84 -8.40 -3.58 42.87
N ASP A 85 -8.29 -3.10 41.64
CA ASP A 85 -7.91 -3.95 40.50
C ASP A 85 -6.41 -4.28 40.52
N GLU A 86 -5.56 -3.33 40.90
CA GLU A 86 -4.11 -3.56 41.07
C GLU A 86 -3.80 -4.58 42.18
N SER A 87 -4.54 -4.53 43.30
CA SER A 87 -4.44 -5.54 44.38
C SER A 87 -4.70 -6.95 43.86
N ARG A 88 -5.82 -7.15 43.15
CA ARG A 88 -6.22 -8.45 42.58
C ARG A 88 -5.25 -8.95 41.49
N ARG A 89 -4.56 -8.04 40.79
CA ARG A 89 -3.50 -8.37 39.83
C ARG A 89 -2.22 -8.85 40.50
N ARG A 90 -1.95 -8.48 41.77
CA ARG A 90 -0.81 -9.03 42.53
C ARG A 90 -1.09 -10.45 43.03
N GLU A 91 -2.24 -10.69 43.65
CA GLU A 91 -2.61 -12.03 44.16
C GLU A 91 -2.53 -13.11 43.07
N ARG A 92 -3.11 -12.84 41.89
CA ARG A 92 -3.04 -13.76 40.73
C ARG A 92 -1.64 -13.94 40.14
N ARG A 93 -0.70 -13.01 40.39
CA ARG A 93 0.70 -13.13 39.93
C ARG A 93 1.49 -14.07 40.84
N ASP A 94 1.23 -14.05 42.14
CA ASP A 94 1.93 -14.88 43.12
C ASP A 94 1.39 -16.32 43.18
N GLU A 95 0.11 -16.55 42.87
CA GLU A 95 -0.40 -17.92 42.62
C GLU A 95 0.30 -18.59 41.44
N HIS A 96 0.43 -17.89 40.31
CA HIS A 96 1.10 -18.43 39.12
C HIS A 96 2.55 -18.81 39.42
N ARG A 97 3.25 -17.96 40.20
CA ARG A 97 4.67 -18.13 40.54
C ARG A 97 4.97 -19.30 41.49
N LYS A 98 3.94 -19.97 42.02
CA LYS A 98 4.08 -21.22 42.80
C LYS A 98 3.92 -22.50 41.98
N LYS A 99 3.43 -22.44 40.74
CA LYS A 99 3.21 -23.65 39.91
C LYS A 99 4.41 -24.07 39.06
N ASP A 100 5.29 -23.14 38.72
CA ASP A 100 6.40 -23.38 37.79
C ASP A 100 7.69 -23.87 38.51
N ARG A 101 7.58 -24.75 39.52
CA ARG A 101 8.75 -25.13 40.36
C ARG A 101 9.00 -26.62 40.62
N ASP A 102 8.06 -27.50 40.27
CA ASP A 102 8.20 -28.95 40.45
C ASP A 102 8.03 -29.68 39.10
N LEU A 103 9.12 -29.83 38.34
CA LEU A 103 9.18 -30.70 37.15
C LEU A 103 10.54 -31.42 37.07
N ASP A 104 10.46 -32.70 36.70
CA ASP A 104 11.51 -33.73 36.76
C ASP A 104 12.32 -33.80 35.43
N PRO A 105 13.67 -33.96 35.43
CA PRO A 105 14.47 -33.81 34.21
C PRO A 105 14.32 -34.94 33.17
N ASP A 106 14.10 -36.19 33.57
CA ASP A 106 14.35 -37.37 32.73
C ASP A 106 13.07 -38.00 32.14
N ARG A 107 12.47 -37.36 31.12
CA ARG A 107 11.47 -38.02 30.24
C ARG A 107 11.59 -37.66 28.75
N PRO A 108 11.31 -38.60 27.82
CA PRO A 108 11.46 -38.36 26.38
C PRO A 108 10.46 -37.34 25.80
N ARG A 109 10.85 -36.68 24.71
CA ARG A 109 10.03 -35.69 24.01
C ARG A 109 8.86 -36.32 23.26
N THR A 110 7.67 -35.75 23.42
CA THR A 110 6.51 -35.91 22.52
C THR A 110 6.04 -34.53 22.08
N HIS A 111 5.46 -34.40 20.87
CA HIS A 111 5.07 -33.11 20.31
C HIS A 111 3.95 -32.45 21.12
N GLY A 112 4.29 -31.36 21.82
CA GLY A 112 3.35 -30.55 22.60
C GLY A 112 2.74 -29.42 21.75
N LYS A 113 1.42 -29.21 21.88
CA LYS A 113 0.67 -28.16 21.17
C LYS A 113 1.31 -26.78 21.36
N HIS A 114 1.52 -26.06 20.27
CA HIS A 114 2.04 -24.68 20.31
C HIS A 114 1.11 -23.79 21.15
N LYS A 115 1.71 -22.94 22.00
CA LYS A 115 0.98 -21.80 22.57
C LYS A 115 0.67 -20.86 21.42
N LYS A 116 -0.61 -20.53 21.21
CA LYS A 116 -1.02 -19.53 20.20
C LYS A 116 -0.23 -18.25 20.38
N LYS A 117 0.75 -18.00 19.51
CA LYS A 117 1.12 -16.63 19.13
C LYS A 117 -0.15 -16.03 18.51
N ARG A 118 -0.46 -14.77 18.79
CA ARG A 118 -1.56 -14.09 18.11
C ARG A 118 -0.92 -13.08 17.19
N VAL A 119 -1.10 -13.28 15.88
CA VAL A 119 -0.66 -12.35 14.85
C VAL A 119 -1.34 -11.00 15.07
N VAL A 120 -0.71 -9.93 14.59
CA VAL A 120 -1.19 -8.56 14.70
C VAL A 120 -1.93 -8.20 13.41
N SER A 121 -2.96 -7.36 13.46
CA SER A 121 -3.67 -6.92 12.25
C SER A 121 -2.79 -6.03 11.37
N GLY A 122 -2.97 -6.13 10.05
CA GLY A 122 -2.22 -5.33 9.05
C GLY A 122 -2.21 -3.85 9.39
N ALA A 123 -3.38 -3.29 9.74
CA ALA A 123 -3.55 -1.97 10.33
C ALA A 123 -2.51 -1.58 11.38
N ILE A 124 -2.35 -2.37 12.46
CA ILE A 124 -1.44 -2.02 13.57
C ILE A 124 0.03 -2.15 13.15
N MET A 125 0.31 -2.98 12.14
CA MET A 125 1.63 -3.14 11.56
C MET A 125 1.97 -1.93 10.68
N GLU A 126 1.18 -1.62 9.65
CA GLU A 126 1.33 -0.44 8.78
C GLU A 126 1.38 0.89 9.54
N GLU A 127 0.55 1.05 10.58
CA GLU A 127 0.50 2.25 11.40
C GLU A 127 1.69 2.38 12.39
N GLY A 128 2.61 1.41 12.43
CA GLY A 128 3.76 1.42 13.34
C GLY A 128 3.41 1.37 14.84
N ARG A 129 2.18 1.01 15.19
CA ARG A 129 1.63 1.16 16.57
C ARG A 129 2.16 0.10 17.56
N SER A 130 2.94 -0.89 17.11
CA SER A 130 3.46 -2.02 17.91
C SER A 130 4.66 -1.68 18.82
N LYS A 131 4.55 -0.66 19.68
CA LYS A 131 5.61 -0.29 20.66
C LYS A 131 5.57 -1.09 21.97
N THR A 132 5.58 -2.43 21.88
CA THR A 132 6.13 -3.44 22.86
C THR A 132 5.64 -4.86 22.57
N HIS A 133 6.39 -5.89 23.00
CA HIS A 133 6.03 -7.30 22.82
C HIS A 133 4.64 -7.68 23.39
N LEU A 134 3.80 -8.25 22.52
CA LEU A 134 2.75 -9.24 22.83
C LEU A 134 1.86 -8.97 24.08
N ARG A 135 1.04 -7.92 24.03
CA ARG A 135 -0.27 -7.98 24.70
C ARG A 135 -1.32 -7.03 24.10
N GLY A 136 -2.23 -7.58 23.30
CA GLY A 136 -3.36 -6.83 22.73
C GLY A 136 -4.35 -6.34 23.80
N GLY A 137 -4.98 -5.19 23.54
CA GLY A 137 -5.94 -4.55 24.43
C GLY A 137 -6.70 -3.40 23.77
N TRP A 138 -7.83 -3.76 23.13
CA TRP A 138 -8.99 -2.94 22.76
C TRP A 138 -8.77 -1.41 22.72
N GLY A 139 -8.54 -0.86 21.52
CA GLY A 139 -8.53 0.58 21.28
C GLY A 139 -9.91 1.21 21.53
N SER A 140 -9.93 2.30 22.29
CA SER A 140 -11.14 3.11 22.49
C SER A 140 -11.37 4.04 21.29
N VAL A 141 -12.61 4.50 21.12
CA VAL A 141 -13.06 5.35 19.99
C VAL A 141 -12.39 6.74 19.97
N ASP A 142 -11.64 7.09 21.03
CA ASP A 142 -11.06 8.42 21.27
C ASP A 142 -9.91 8.82 20.31
N SER A 143 -9.29 7.89 19.57
CA SER A 143 -8.20 8.24 18.62
C SER A 143 -8.72 9.00 17.38
N VAL A 144 -9.95 8.71 16.96
CA VAL A 144 -10.57 9.25 15.73
C VAL A 144 -10.86 10.75 15.84
N GLU A 145 -10.93 11.32 17.05
CA GLU A 145 -11.08 12.78 17.22
C GLU A 145 -9.76 13.54 17.05
N GLN A 146 -8.61 12.95 17.39
CA GLN A 146 -7.31 13.63 17.17
C GLN A 146 -6.90 13.66 15.68
N GLU A 147 -7.26 12.64 14.90
CA GLU A 147 -6.98 12.61 13.45
C GLU A 147 -7.89 13.57 12.65
N LYS A 148 -9.08 13.93 13.15
CA LYS A 148 -9.99 14.88 12.49
C LYS A 148 -9.46 16.31 12.44
N ASP A 149 -8.81 16.78 13.50
CA ASP A 149 -8.23 18.13 13.55
C ASP A 149 -7.01 18.28 12.63
N PHE A 150 -6.31 17.19 12.32
CA PHE A 150 -5.16 17.16 11.41
C PHE A 150 -5.57 17.48 9.97
N TYR A 151 -6.52 16.73 9.40
CA TYR A 151 -6.94 16.89 7.99
C TYR A 151 -7.82 18.11 7.71
N LEU A 152 -8.35 18.78 8.74
CA LEU A 152 -9.11 20.05 8.59
C LEU A 152 -8.22 21.30 8.59
N SER A 153 -6.90 21.16 8.76
CA SER A 153 -5.96 22.28 8.83
C SER A 153 -5.75 22.96 7.47
N LYS A 154 -6.35 24.14 7.27
CA LYS A 154 -6.14 24.94 6.04
C LYS A 154 -4.70 25.48 5.98
N PRO A 155 -4.03 25.45 4.81
CA PRO A 155 -2.64 25.88 4.70
C PRO A 155 -2.46 27.36 5.05
N PRO A 156 -1.32 27.74 5.65
CA PRO A 156 -1.09 29.10 6.14
C PRO A 156 -1.08 30.11 4.99
N LYS A 157 -1.90 31.18 5.12
CA LYS A 157 -2.00 32.24 4.12
C LYS A 157 -0.66 32.95 3.91
N LYS A 158 0.06 32.62 2.83
CA LYS A 158 1.30 33.28 2.40
C LYS A 158 1.08 34.81 2.36
N SER A 159 1.91 35.58 3.07
CA SER A 159 1.67 37.02 3.20
C SER A 159 1.80 37.75 1.86
N LYS A 160 0.86 38.66 1.55
CA LYS A 160 0.78 39.37 0.26
C LYS A 160 2.01 40.24 -0.06
N LYS A 161 2.93 40.45 0.89
CA LYS A 161 4.15 41.28 0.69
C LYS A 161 5.03 40.78 -0.48
N LYS A 162 5.18 39.46 -0.67
CA LYS A 162 5.97 38.92 -1.80
C LYS A 162 5.33 39.19 -3.17
N LEU A 163 4.00 39.23 -3.25
CA LEU A 163 3.27 39.53 -4.49
C LEU A 163 3.50 40.98 -4.94
N TRP A 164 3.45 41.93 -4.00
CA TRP A 164 3.72 43.35 -4.30
C TRP A 164 5.17 43.62 -4.73
N ILE A 165 6.13 42.89 -4.16
CA ILE A 165 7.54 42.96 -4.60
C ILE A 165 7.69 42.43 -6.03
N ALA A 166 7.08 41.27 -6.34
CA ALA A 166 7.10 40.71 -7.69
C ALA A 166 6.47 41.66 -8.73
N LEU A 167 5.31 42.24 -8.44
CA LEU A 167 4.65 43.24 -9.30
C LEU A 167 5.52 44.48 -9.53
N GLY A 168 6.21 44.96 -8.49
CA GLY A 168 7.16 46.08 -8.60
C GLY A 168 8.34 45.77 -9.52
N VAL A 169 8.93 44.57 -9.42
CA VAL A 169 10.02 44.13 -10.30
C VAL A 169 9.53 43.99 -11.75
N SER A 170 8.38 43.35 -11.98
CA SER A 170 7.81 43.20 -13.34
C SER A 170 7.52 44.54 -14.00
N ALA A 171 7.07 45.55 -13.25
CA ALA A 171 6.86 46.90 -13.78
C ALA A 171 8.17 47.57 -14.24
N VAL A 172 9.26 47.43 -13.47
CA VAL A 172 10.59 47.94 -13.85
C VAL A 172 11.13 47.22 -15.09
N VAL A 173 10.97 45.90 -15.17
CA VAL A 173 11.37 45.11 -16.35
C VAL A 173 10.59 45.53 -17.61
N LEU A 174 9.28 45.75 -17.49
CA LEU A 174 8.45 46.26 -18.60
C LEU A 174 8.90 47.65 -19.08
N ILE A 175 9.24 48.56 -18.16
CA ILE A 175 9.77 49.89 -18.53
C ILE A 175 11.11 49.76 -19.29
N ILE A 176 12.00 48.87 -18.85
CA ILE A 176 13.27 48.59 -19.54
C ILE A 176 13.02 48.01 -20.95
N ILE A 177 12.10 47.05 -21.09
CA ILE A 177 11.75 46.46 -22.39
C ILE A 177 11.19 47.52 -23.35
N ILE A 178 10.31 48.41 -22.87
CA ILE A 178 9.75 49.51 -23.67
C ILE A 178 10.86 50.47 -24.14
N ILE A 179 11.80 50.83 -23.26
CA ILE A 179 12.94 51.69 -23.61
C ILE A 179 13.83 51.03 -24.67
N VAL A 180 14.14 49.73 -24.53
CA VAL A 180 14.94 48.97 -25.51
C VAL A 180 14.21 48.87 -26.86
N ALA A 181 12.90 48.59 -26.87
CA ALA A 181 12.11 48.50 -28.10
C ALA A 181 12.04 49.83 -28.87
N VAL A 182 11.98 50.96 -28.17
CA VAL A 182 12.02 52.31 -28.80
C VAL A 182 13.38 52.65 -29.39
N VAL A 183 14.48 52.14 -28.81
CA VAL A 183 15.85 52.33 -29.34
C VAL A 183 16.13 51.44 -30.55
N VAL A 184 15.59 50.21 -30.60
CA VAL A 184 15.85 49.24 -31.67
C VAL A 184 14.71 49.21 -32.70
N SER A 185 14.58 50.28 -33.49
CA SER A 185 13.64 50.33 -34.63
C SER A 185 14.17 51.16 -35.80
N LYS A 186 15.23 50.68 -36.47
CA LYS A 186 15.66 51.17 -37.80
C LYS A 186 16.73 50.28 -38.51
N LYS A 187 16.34 49.17 -39.15
CA LYS A 187 16.79 48.80 -40.53
C LYS A 187 16.25 47.46 -41.07
N ASN A 188 15.76 47.55 -42.30
CA ASN A 188 15.86 46.64 -43.46
C ASN A 188 15.44 45.16 -43.44
N LYS A 189 14.83 44.79 -44.57
CA LYS A 189 14.36 43.46 -45.01
C LYS A 189 15.51 42.55 -45.49
N GLY A 190 15.30 41.23 -45.39
CA GLY A 190 15.22 40.36 -46.57
C GLY A 190 16.30 39.28 -46.78
N GLY A 191 15.86 38.10 -47.23
CA GLY A 191 16.68 37.10 -47.94
C GLY A 191 17.03 35.83 -47.15
N GLY A 192 16.42 34.70 -47.51
CA GLY A 192 16.59 33.40 -46.86
C GLY A 192 17.90 32.64 -47.13
N GLY A 193 17.98 31.42 -46.57
CA GLY A 193 19.06 30.46 -46.73
C GLY A 193 18.88 29.30 -45.75
N GLY A 194 18.95 28.05 -46.22
CA GLY A 194 18.64 26.86 -45.41
C GLY A 194 19.77 26.43 -44.46
N GLY A 195 19.40 25.59 -43.48
CA GLY A 195 20.33 24.91 -42.58
C GLY A 195 19.55 23.93 -41.71
N SER A 196 19.55 22.64 -42.08
CA SER A 196 18.96 21.57 -41.26
C SER A 196 19.88 21.22 -40.09
N SER A 197 19.30 20.80 -38.98
CA SER A 197 20.00 20.15 -37.87
C SER A 197 19.13 19.02 -37.36
N ASP A 198 19.61 17.78 -37.48
CA ASP A 198 18.79 16.60 -37.28
C ASP A 198 18.30 16.47 -35.83
N SER A 199 16.98 16.49 -35.65
CA SER A 199 16.32 15.89 -34.49
C SER A 199 15.90 14.49 -34.88
N SER A 200 16.41 13.48 -34.18
CA SER A 200 16.08 12.07 -34.44
C SER A 200 14.58 11.80 -34.31
N ASP A 201 13.97 11.29 -35.38
CA ASP A 201 12.59 10.79 -35.36
C ASP A 201 12.43 9.64 -34.35
N ASP A 202 11.30 9.67 -33.64
CA ASP A 202 10.76 8.55 -32.84
C ASP A 202 9.39 8.18 -33.44
N SER A 203 9.41 7.93 -34.75
CA SER A 203 8.26 7.84 -35.64
C SER A 203 7.77 6.41 -35.82
N THR A 204 7.14 5.85 -34.78
CA THR A 204 6.22 4.70 -34.92
C THR A 204 4.83 5.09 -34.43
N GLU A 205 4.09 5.76 -35.31
CA GLU A 205 2.62 5.68 -35.30
C GLU A 205 2.30 4.42 -36.10
N ASP A 206 2.02 3.34 -35.37
CA ASP A 206 1.72 2.02 -35.95
C ASP A 206 0.25 2.03 -36.38
N THR A 207 0.02 2.70 -37.51
CA THR A 207 -1.29 3.00 -38.10
C THR A 207 -1.40 2.52 -39.55
N SER A 208 -0.48 1.66 -40.01
CA SER A 208 -0.53 1.05 -41.36
C SER A 208 -1.76 0.17 -41.56
N ASP A 209 -2.44 -0.25 -40.49
CA ASP A 209 -3.72 -0.95 -40.57
C ASP A 209 -4.86 -0.06 -41.13
N LEU A 210 -4.67 1.26 -41.18
CA LEU A 210 -5.58 2.22 -41.81
C LEU A 210 -5.30 2.43 -43.31
N ASP A 211 -4.23 1.84 -43.88
CA ASP A 211 -3.88 2.01 -45.28
C ASP A 211 -4.98 1.46 -46.21
N GLY A 212 -5.67 2.38 -46.88
CA GLY A 212 -6.79 2.06 -47.78
C GLY A 212 -8.18 2.12 -47.14
N MET A 213 -8.29 2.47 -45.86
CA MET A 213 -9.57 2.85 -45.23
C MET A 213 -9.89 4.33 -45.53
N ASP A 214 -11.18 4.68 -45.67
CA ASP A 214 -11.62 6.06 -45.86
C ASP A 214 -12.14 6.67 -44.55
N HIS A 215 -11.50 7.74 -44.08
CA HIS A 215 -11.91 8.48 -42.89
C HIS A 215 -13.31 9.09 -43.03
N SER A 216 -13.80 9.30 -44.26
CA SER A 216 -15.16 9.78 -44.52
C SER A 216 -16.27 8.80 -44.13
N GLU A 217 -15.95 7.51 -43.92
CA GLU A 217 -16.89 6.52 -43.39
C GLU A 217 -17.22 6.75 -41.89
N ILE A 218 -16.37 7.48 -41.16
CA ILE A 218 -16.65 7.87 -39.77
C ILE A 218 -17.64 9.05 -39.76
N PRO A 219 -18.81 8.94 -39.10
CA PRO A 219 -19.75 10.04 -38.99
C PRO A 219 -19.11 11.28 -38.33
N GLU A 220 -19.35 12.47 -38.88
CA GLU A 220 -18.78 13.76 -38.44
C GLU A 220 -18.82 13.98 -36.90
N LYS A 221 -19.90 13.54 -36.24
CA LYS A 221 -20.08 13.63 -34.77
C LYS A 221 -19.04 12.84 -33.94
N TRP A 222 -18.30 11.93 -34.57
CA TRP A 222 -17.30 11.05 -33.96
C TRP A 222 -15.88 11.22 -34.50
N GLN A 223 -15.70 11.96 -35.60
CA GLN A 223 -14.37 12.28 -36.10
C GLN A 223 -13.57 13.07 -35.05
N ASN A 224 -12.29 12.77 -34.88
CA ASN A 224 -11.42 13.32 -33.84
C ASN A 224 -11.87 13.00 -32.39
N THR A 225 -12.66 11.94 -32.16
CA THR A 225 -13.06 11.47 -30.83
C THR A 225 -12.41 10.13 -30.46
N TYR A 226 -12.59 9.65 -29.23
CA TYR A 226 -12.05 8.37 -28.78
C TYR A 226 -12.53 7.13 -29.56
N LEU A 227 -13.59 7.24 -30.37
CA LEU A 227 -14.06 6.18 -31.28
C LEU A 227 -13.38 6.19 -32.66
N ASP A 228 -12.62 7.23 -32.98
CA ASP A 228 -11.99 7.42 -34.29
C ASP A 228 -10.58 6.79 -34.29
N PRO A 229 -10.32 5.72 -35.07
CA PRO A 229 -9.00 5.08 -35.14
C PRO A 229 -7.86 5.99 -35.60
N TRP A 230 -8.14 7.05 -36.38
CA TRP A 230 -7.13 8.02 -36.78
C TRP A 230 -6.65 8.91 -35.60
N THR A 231 -7.28 8.80 -34.43
CA THR A 231 -6.79 9.41 -33.17
C THR A 231 -5.96 8.46 -32.30
N TRP A 232 -5.89 7.17 -32.63
CA TRP A 232 -5.26 6.15 -31.79
C TRP A 232 -3.76 6.02 -32.12
N LYS A 233 -2.93 5.82 -31.09
CA LYS A 233 -1.47 5.69 -31.23
C LYS A 233 -1.01 4.33 -31.78
N SER A 234 -1.89 3.34 -31.76
CA SER A 234 -1.66 1.97 -32.25
C SER A 234 -3.01 1.37 -32.61
N THR A 235 -3.16 0.93 -33.86
CA THR A 235 -4.33 0.20 -34.36
C THR A 235 -4.19 -1.32 -34.23
N THR A 236 -2.99 -1.80 -33.92
CA THR A 236 -2.60 -3.19 -33.75
C THR A 236 -3.61 -4.01 -32.92
N ASP A 237 -4.04 -5.16 -33.45
CA ASP A 237 -5.06 -6.08 -32.88
C ASP A 237 -6.46 -5.48 -32.60
N PHE A 238 -6.83 -4.33 -33.18
CA PHE A 238 -8.18 -3.78 -33.10
C PHE A 238 -9.01 -3.99 -34.38
N ASN A 239 -10.31 -4.21 -34.22
CA ASN A 239 -11.28 -4.07 -35.30
C ASN A 239 -11.53 -2.59 -35.59
N LEU A 240 -11.09 -2.12 -36.75
CA LEU A 240 -11.15 -0.71 -37.16
C LEU A 240 -12.47 -0.34 -37.86
N THR A 241 -13.36 -1.31 -38.07
CA THR A 241 -14.70 -1.08 -38.64
C THR A 241 -15.50 -0.18 -37.72
N PHE A 242 -15.90 1.01 -38.20
CA PHE A 242 -16.56 2.01 -37.36
C PHE A 242 -17.90 1.51 -36.77
N THR A 243 -18.08 1.70 -35.45
CA THR A 243 -19.35 1.44 -34.76
C THR A 243 -19.53 2.37 -33.55
N ASP A 244 -20.74 2.91 -33.36
CA ASP A 244 -21.14 3.63 -32.15
C ASP A 244 -22.07 2.83 -31.22
N GLN A 245 -22.07 1.50 -31.37
CA GLN A 245 -22.74 0.60 -30.44
C GLN A 245 -22.10 0.66 -29.04
N MET A 246 -22.97 0.64 -28.03
CA MET A 246 -22.62 0.76 -26.61
C MET A 246 -23.35 -0.33 -25.81
N VAL A 247 -22.67 -0.95 -24.84
CA VAL A 247 -23.30 -1.88 -23.89
C VAL A 247 -23.10 -1.37 -22.48
N GLY A 248 -24.16 -0.91 -21.84
CA GLY A 248 -24.05 -0.22 -20.55
C GLY A 248 -23.27 1.09 -20.65
N ASP A 249 -23.49 1.85 -21.72
CA ASP A 249 -22.90 3.18 -21.93
C ASP A 249 -21.34 3.14 -21.98
N LEU A 250 -20.83 2.04 -22.55
CA LEU A 250 -19.42 1.73 -22.81
C LEU A 250 -19.27 1.16 -24.23
N PRO A 251 -18.29 1.62 -25.03
CA PRO A 251 -18.20 1.29 -26.45
C PRO A 251 -17.64 -0.11 -26.70
N VAL A 252 -18.11 -0.73 -27.79
CA VAL A 252 -17.55 -1.98 -28.36
C VAL A 252 -16.55 -1.73 -29.49
N MET A 253 -16.36 -0.49 -29.93
CA MET A 253 -15.41 -0.10 -30.96
C MET A 253 -14.00 -0.64 -30.66
N GLY A 254 -13.34 -1.22 -31.67
CA GLY A 254 -12.08 -1.95 -31.52
C GLY A 254 -12.23 -3.46 -31.30
N LEU A 255 -13.42 -3.98 -30.95
CA LEU A 255 -13.64 -5.43 -30.78
C LEU A 255 -14.02 -6.14 -32.08
N TYR A 256 -13.48 -7.35 -32.27
CA TYR A 256 -14.04 -8.33 -33.19
C TYR A 256 -15.28 -9.00 -32.59
N ASP A 257 -16.32 -9.24 -33.39
CA ASP A 257 -17.56 -9.88 -32.92
C ASP A 257 -17.39 -11.38 -32.61
N ASP A 258 -16.53 -12.08 -33.36
CA ASP A 258 -16.14 -13.46 -33.10
C ASP A 258 -15.03 -13.56 -32.04
N TRP A 259 -15.01 -14.68 -31.30
CA TRP A 259 -13.94 -15.02 -30.35
C TRP A 259 -13.81 -16.54 -30.17
N ASP A 260 -12.61 -17.02 -29.81
CA ASP A 260 -12.38 -18.43 -29.50
C ASP A 260 -11.83 -18.64 -28.08
N ASP A 261 -12.58 -19.40 -27.27
CA ASP A 261 -12.18 -19.80 -25.92
C ASP A 261 -11.53 -21.22 -25.90
N SER A 262 -11.00 -21.74 -27.02
CA SER A 262 -10.34 -23.06 -27.07
C SER A 262 -8.96 -23.11 -26.40
N ALA A 263 -8.29 -21.98 -26.28
CA ALA A 263 -6.93 -21.89 -25.77
C ALA A 263 -6.77 -22.33 -24.30
N GLN A 264 -5.58 -22.84 -23.98
CA GLN A 264 -5.18 -23.37 -22.68
C GLN A 264 -3.86 -22.73 -22.26
N ALA A 265 -3.76 -22.24 -21.02
CA ALA A 265 -2.54 -21.58 -20.55
C ALA A 265 -1.37 -22.58 -20.33
N ASN A 266 -1.64 -23.75 -19.76
CA ASN A 266 -0.66 -24.83 -19.55
C ASN A 266 -1.35 -26.18 -19.25
N ASP A 267 -0.60 -27.28 -19.29
CA ASP A 267 -1.13 -28.64 -19.15
C ASP A 267 -1.81 -28.95 -17.80
N ASN A 268 -1.53 -28.19 -16.74
CA ASN A 268 -2.13 -28.40 -15.41
C ASN A 268 -3.54 -27.79 -15.27
N VAL A 269 -3.95 -26.94 -16.23
CA VAL A 269 -5.17 -26.13 -16.15
C VAL A 269 -6.07 -26.35 -17.38
N PRO A 270 -7.40 -26.32 -17.23
CA PRO A 270 -8.30 -26.56 -18.35
C PRO A 270 -8.31 -25.38 -19.34
N PRO A 271 -8.56 -25.61 -20.65
CA PRO A 271 -8.80 -24.52 -21.61
C PRO A 271 -9.97 -23.63 -21.19
N LEU A 272 -10.04 -22.40 -21.73
CA LEU A 272 -11.02 -21.39 -21.31
C LEU A 272 -12.47 -21.89 -21.40
N ASN A 273 -12.83 -22.59 -22.48
CA ASN A 273 -14.17 -23.15 -22.71
C ASN A 273 -14.55 -24.35 -21.79
N LYS A 274 -13.73 -24.70 -20.81
CA LYS A 274 -14.02 -25.74 -19.80
C LYS A 274 -14.03 -25.14 -18.38
N PRO A 275 -14.91 -25.63 -17.48
CA PRO A 275 -14.95 -25.15 -16.10
C PRO A 275 -13.61 -25.34 -15.36
N TRP A 276 -13.18 -24.33 -14.61
CA TRP A 276 -11.95 -24.40 -13.80
C TRP A 276 -11.99 -25.52 -12.75
N GLY A 277 -13.16 -25.71 -12.13
CA GLY A 277 -13.34 -26.54 -10.93
C GLY A 277 -13.27 -25.68 -9.67
N SER A 278 -12.71 -26.24 -8.58
CA SER A 278 -12.57 -25.56 -7.30
C SER A 278 -11.16 -24.98 -7.14
N TYR A 279 -11.05 -23.68 -6.86
CA TYR A 279 -9.77 -23.03 -6.59
C TYR A 279 -9.05 -23.63 -5.37
N ALA A 280 -9.77 -24.06 -4.33
CA ALA A 280 -9.21 -24.80 -3.19
C ALA A 280 -8.59 -26.19 -3.55
N LYS A 281 -8.72 -26.65 -4.80
CA LYS A 281 -8.05 -27.86 -5.33
C LYS A 281 -7.09 -27.56 -6.49
N LYS A 282 -7.17 -26.37 -7.06
CA LYS A 282 -6.36 -25.87 -8.16
C LYS A 282 -6.26 -24.36 -8.00
N PRO A 283 -5.33 -23.89 -7.14
CA PRO A 283 -5.18 -22.47 -6.88
C PRO A 283 -4.81 -21.71 -8.16
N ALA A 284 -5.24 -20.47 -8.29
CA ALA A 284 -4.77 -19.58 -9.36
C ALA A 284 -3.28 -19.26 -9.16
N ARG A 285 -2.53 -19.19 -10.27
CA ARG A 285 -1.11 -18.81 -10.33
C ARG A 285 -0.97 -17.73 -11.37
N GLY A 286 -1.08 -16.48 -10.93
CA GLY A 286 -1.16 -15.35 -11.83
C GLY A 286 -0.12 -14.27 -11.58
N VAL A 287 -0.23 -13.22 -12.37
CA VAL A 287 0.57 -12.00 -12.24
C VAL A 287 -0.30 -10.78 -12.51
N CYS A 288 0.03 -9.66 -11.88
CA CYS A 288 -0.59 -8.38 -12.15
C CYS A 288 0.12 -7.68 -13.30
N ILE A 289 -0.63 -6.85 -14.04
CA ILE A 289 -0.05 -5.88 -15.00
C ILE A 289 -0.25 -4.45 -14.48
N GLY A 290 0.30 -4.20 -13.29
CA GLY A 290 0.30 -2.91 -12.60
C GLY A 290 1.12 -1.83 -13.31
N GLY A 291 0.90 -0.57 -12.94
CA GLY A 291 1.55 0.60 -13.56
C GLY A 291 1.27 0.80 -15.06
N TRP A 292 0.30 0.08 -15.64
CA TRP A 292 -0.04 0.15 -17.08
C TRP A 292 -1.25 1.04 -17.36
N LEU A 293 -2.49 0.57 -17.12
CA LEU A 293 -3.74 1.33 -17.36
C LEU A 293 -4.12 2.31 -16.23
N TYR A 294 -3.21 2.42 -15.27
CA TYR A 294 -3.16 3.30 -14.11
C TYR A 294 -1.68 3.42 -13.76
N LEU A 295 -1.21 4.62 -13.40
CA LEU A 295 0.21 4.88 -13.23
C LEU A 295 0.68 4.81 -11.78
N GLU A 296 1.87 4.23 -11.64
CA GLU A 296 2.58 4.10 -10.38
C GLU A 296 4.03 4.52 -10.54
N PRO A 297 4.48 5.57 -9.82
CA PRO A 297 5.81 6.12 -9.99
C PRO A 297 6.97 5.14 -9.81
N PHE A 298 6.78 4.03 -9.10
CA PHE A 298 7.83 3.01 -8.94
C PHE A 298 7.82 1.93 -10.03
N ILE A 299 6.73 1.79 -10.78
CA ILE A 299 6.65 0.84 -11.90
C ILE A 299 7.16 1.51 -13.18
N SER A 300 6.75 2.77 -13.41
CA SER A 300 7.15 3.61 -14.56
C SER A 300 7.81 4.95 -14.15
N PRO A 301 8.93 4.93 -13.40
CA PRO A 301 9.62 6.13 -12.89
C PRO A 301 10.12 7.12 -13.96
N SER A 302 10.19 6.75 -15.23
CA SER A 302 10.48 7.67 -16.34
C SER A 302 9.42 8.76 -16.47
N LEU A 303 8.13 8.41 -16.31
CA LEU A 303 6.99 9.33 -16.41
C LEU A 303 6.92 10.35 -15.27
N PHE A 304 7.65 10.10 -14.17
CA PHE A 304 7.66 10.92 -12.96
C PHE A 304 9.00 11.63 -12.70
N ASN A 305 9.90 11.66 -13.70
CA ASN A 305 11.26 12.16 -13.57
C ASN A 305 11.37 13.70 -13.64
N TYR A 306 10.63 14.39 -12.78
CA TYR A 306 10.61 15.86 -12.62
C TYR A 306 11.43 16.33 -11.39
N ASP A 307 11.62 17.65 -11.24
CA ASP A 307 12.10 18.19 -9.96
C ASP A 307 11.00 18.01 -8.90
N THR A 308 11.31 17.41 -7.75
CA THR A 308 10.33 17.13 -6.68
C THR A 308 9.63 18.39 -6.15
N LYS A 309 10.20 19.58 -6.38
CA LYS A 309 9.57 20.89 -6.08
C LYS A 309 8.35 21.19 -6.96
N GLU A 310 8.18 20.51 -8.10
CA GLU A 310 7.01 20.62 -8.97
C GLU A 310 5.80 19.85 -8.44
N GLY A 311 6.01 18.89 -7.53
CA GLY A 311 4.93 18.17 -6.85
C GLY A 311 4.23 17.10 -7.69
N ILE A 312 4.91 16.55 -8.70
CA ILE A 312 4.37 15.48 -9.56
C ILE A 312 4.58 14.14 -8.87
N ILE A 313 3.51 13.56 -8.31
CA ILE A 313 3.57 12.42 -7.38
C ILE A 313 2.61 11.27 -7.70
N ASP A 314 1.67 11.49 -8.61
CA ASP A 314 0.56 10.59 -8.96
C ASP A 314 0.01 10.92 -10.37
N GLU A 315 -0.91 10.10 -10.89
CA GLU A 315 -1.49 10.32 -12.23
C GLU A 315 -2.33 11.62 -12.30
N TRP A 316 -2.93 12.06 -11.19
CA TRP A 316 -3.62 13.36 -11.08
C TRP A 316 -2.66 14.52 -11.40
N THR A 317 -1.58 14.64 -10.64
CA THR A 317 -0.60 15.74 -10.76
C THR A 317 0.20 15.66 -12.05
N LEU A 318 0.49 14.44 -12.55
CA LEU A 318 1.08 14.25 -13.88
C LEU A 318 0.14 14.73 -15.00
N SER A 319 -1.16 14.44 -14.92
CA SER A 319 -2.14 14.89 -15.91
C SER A 319 -2.33 16.42 -15.87
N GLU A 320 -2.38 17.03 -14.68
CA GLU A 320 -2.37 18.50 -14.51
C GLU A 320 -1.13 19.15 -15.12
N LYS A 321 0.04 18.48 -15.03
CA LYS A 321 1.33 18.94 -15.55
C LYS A 321 1.46 18.81 -17.07
N LEU A 322 0.91 17.76 -17.66
CA LEU A 322 0.94 17.50 -19.10
C LEU A 322 -0.15 18.28 -19.87
N GLY A 323 -1.31 18.50 -19.26
CA GLY A 323 -2.40 19.25 -19.88
C GLY A 323 -2.86 18.62 -21.20
N SER A 324 -2.73 19.36 -22.31
CA SER A 324 -3.07 18.84 -23.66
C SER A 324 -2.24 17.63 -24.07
N ASP A 325 -1.01 17.50 -23.58
CA ASP A 325 -0.10 16.43 -23.96
C ASP A 325 -0.38 15.14 -23.17
N ALA A 326 -1.27 15.17 -22.17
CA ALA A 326 -1.58 14.03 -21.31
C ALA A 326 -2.06 12.83 -22.13
N ALA A 327 -2.99 13.03 -23.07
CA ALA A 327 -3.50 11.95 -23.92
C ALA A 327 -2.37 11.28 -24.73
N LYS A 328 -1.54 12.09 -25.42
CA LYS A 328 -0.42 11.60 -26.24
C LYS A 328 0.62 10.83 -25.42
N THR A 329 0.96 11.34 -24.23
CA THR A 329 1.98 10.73 -23.36
C THR A 329 1.46 9.45 -22.70
N LEU A 330 0.26 9.47 -22.10
CA LEU A 330 -0.31 8.28 -21.47
C LEU A 330 -0.65 7.18 -22.48
N GLU A 331 -1.13 7.55 -23.67
CA GLU A 331 -1.41 6.56 -24.71
C GLU A 331 -0.15 5.92 -25.30
N LYS A 332 0.96 6.68 -25.44
CA LYS A 332 2.25 6.08 -25.81
C LYS A 332 2.65 5.00 -24.79
N HIS A 333 2.48 5.26 -23.49
CA HIS A 333 2.73 4.28 -22.43
C HIS A 333 1.78 3.07 -22.53
N TYR A 334 0.47 3.30 -22.69
CA TYR A 334 -0.51 2.22 -22.84
C TYR A 334 -0.23 1.33 -24.07
N ALA A 335 0.26 1.92 -25.17
CA ALA A 335 0.58 1.19 -26.40
C ALA A 335 1.88 0.36 -26.33
N SER A 336 2.86 0.73 -25.50
CA SER A 336 4.21 0.13 -25.54
C SER A 336 4.70 -0.54 -24.25
N PHE A 337 4.14 -0.24 -23.08
CA PHE A 337 4.65 -0.78 -21.80
C PHE A 337 4.32 -2.27 -21.62
N ILE A 338 3.08 -2.65 -21.94
CA ILE A 338 2.58 -4.04 -21.98
C ILE A 338 2.06 -4.28 -23.41
N THR A 339 2.42 -5.42 -23.99
CA THR A 339 2.13 -5.78 -25.40
C THR A 339 1.67 -7.23 -25.51
N GLU A 340 1.25 -7.71 -26.69
CA GLU A 340 0.90 -9.13 -26.89
C GLU A 340 1.99 -10.07 -26.36
N GLN A 341 3.26 -9.75 -26.65
CA GLN A 341 4.42 -10.54 -26.24
C GLN A 341 4.50 -10.72 -24.72
N THR A 342 3.99 -9.76 -23.92
CA THR A 342 3.83 -9.93 -22.47
C THR A 342 2.92 -11.11 -22.11
N PHE A 343 1.76 -11.24 -22.75
CA PHE A 343 0.80 -12.33 -22.45
C PHE A 343 1.32 -13.69 -22.92
N LYS A 344 2.06 -13.71 -24.04
CA LYS A 344 2.79 -14.88 -24.52
C LYS A 344 3.87 -15.33 -23.53
N ASP A 345 4.63 -14.40 -22.94
CA ASP A 345 5.67 -14.71 -21.97
C ASP A 345 5.09 -15.11 -20.59
N ILE A 346 3.94 -14.54 -20.20
CA ILE A 346 3.16 -14.98 -19.04
C ILE A 346 2.72 -16.45 -19.20
N GLN A 347 2.21 -16.82 -20.38
CA GLN A 347 1.88 -18.21 -20.70
C GLN A 347 3.14 -19.10 -20.70
N ALA A 348 4.24 -18.65 -21.30
CA ALA A 348 5.50 -19.39 -21.35
C ALA A 348 6.10 -19.64 -19.95
N ALA A 349 5.89 -18.73 -19.00
CA ALA A 349 6.23 -18.90 -17.58
C ALA A 349 5.33 -19.91 -16.84
N GLY A 350 4.31 -20.49 -17.50
CA GLY A 350 3.39 -21.45 -16.90
C GLY A 350 2.36 -20.83 -15.95
N LEU A 351 2.16 -19.51 -16.00
CA LEU A 351 1.07 -18.85 -15.27
C LEU A 351 -0.28 -19.18 -15.94
N ASP A 352 -1.38 -18.99 -15.21
CA ASP A 352 -2.74 -19.32 -15.67
C ASP A 352 -3.76 -18.18 -15.49
N HIS A 353 -3.42 -17.14 -14.74
CA HIS A 353 -4.26 -15.94 -14.57
C HIS A 353 -3.48 -14.62 -14.75
N VAL A 354 -4.19 -13.55 -15.11
CA VAL A 354 -3.68 -12.18 -15.11
C VAL A 354 -4.65 -11.28 -14.32
N ARG A 355 -4.14 -10.44 -13.41
CA ARG A 355 -4.91 -9.38 -12.75
C ARG A 355 -4.70 -8.07 -13.51
N ILE A 356 -5.78 -7.60 -14.13
CA ILE A 356 -5.80 -6.40 -14.97
C ILE A 356 -6.49 -5.30 -14.16
N GLY A 357 -5.68 -4.48 -13.49
CA GLY A 357 -6.15 -3.25 -12.85
C GLY A 357 -6.41 -2.16 -13.87
N PHE A 358 -7.44 -1.35 -13.63
CA PHE A 358 -7.74 -0.13 -14.38
C PHE A 358 -8.52 0.84 -13.49
N ASN A 359 -8.42 2.13 -13.78
CA ASN A 359 -9.04 3.17 -12.96
C ASN A 359 -10.28 3.80 -13.62
N TYR A 360 -11.10 4.47 -12.81
CA TYR A 360 -12.44 4.87 -13.21
C TYR A 360 -12.55 5.80 -14.43
N TRP A 361 -11.49 6.52 -14.82
CA TRP A 361 -11.49 7.38 -16.02
C TRP A 361 -11.56 6.61 -17.36
N ALA A 362 -11.34 5.29 -17.35
CA ALA A 362 -11.74 4.42 -18.46
C ALA A 362 -13.28 4.40 -18.67
N VAL A 363 -14.06 4.69 -17.63
CA VAL A 363 -15.53 4.65 -17.58
C VAL A 363 -16.15 6.04 -17.55
N GLU A 364 -15.71 6.94 -16.66
CA GLU A 364 -16.18 8.32 -16.59
C GLU A 364 -15.16 9.28 -15.95
N VAL A 365 -15.15 10.54 -16.36
CA VAL A 365 -14.44 11.63 -15.66
C VAL A 365 -15.44 12.66 -15.13
N TYR A 366 -15.07 13.39 -14.08
CA TYR A 366 -15.96 14.34 -13.41
C TYR A 366 -15.40 15.77 -13.35
N ASP A 367 -16.26 16.73 -13.01
CA ASP A 367 -15.91 18.16 -12.85
C ASP A 367 -14.62 18.36 -12.00
N GLY A 368 -13.53 18.73 -12.68
CA GLY A 368 -12.23 19.00 -12.07
C GLY A 368 -11.23 17.84 -12.08
N ASP A 369 -11.59 16.66 -12.60
CA ASP A 369 -10.65 15.57 -12.86
C ASP A 369 -9.73 15.94 -14.05
N PRO A 370 -8.39 15.76 -13.93
CA PRO A 370 -7.44 16.06 -15.01
C PRO A 370 -7.17 14.85 -15.92
N TYR A 371 -7.67 13.66 -15.57
CA TYR A 371 -7.31 12.39 -16.19
C TYR A 371 -7.71 12.28 -17.67
N VAL A 372 -6.95 11.50 -18.42
CA VAL A 372 -7.27 11.18 -19.82
C VAL A 372 -8.48 10.26 -19.87
N TYR A 373 -9.62 10.85 -20.21
CA TYR A 373 -10.88 10.15 -20.39
C TYR A 373 -10.81 9.03 -21.43
N ARG A 374 -11.38 7.87 -21.11
CA ARG A 374 -11.73 6.76 -22.02
C ARG A 374 -10.57 6.02 -22.69
N THR A 375 -9.40 6.63 -22.91
CA THR A 375 -8.30 6.03 -23.70
C THR A 375 -7.86 4.65 -23.20
N SER A 376 -7.72 4.44 -21.89
CA SER A 376 -7.34 3.14 -21.31
C SER A 376 -8.38 2.02 -21.52
N TRP A 377 -9.63 2.34 -21.88
CA TRP A 377 -10.69 1.36 -22.13
C TRP A 377 -10.36 0.41 -23.29
N ARG A 378 -9.87 0.92 -24.43
CA ARG A 378 -9.54 0.05 -25.58
C ARG A 378 -8.37 -0.90 -25.25
N TYR A 379 -7.39 -0.45 -24.47
CA TYR A 379 -6.26 -1.27 -24.04
C TYR A 379 -6.67 -2.35 -23.02
N LEU A 380 -7.61 -2.06 -22.10
CA LEU A 380 -8.24 -3.07 -21.25
C LEU A 380 -8.90 -4.17 -22.09
N LEU A 381 -9.66 -3.79 -23.12
CA LEU A 381 -10.31 -4.75 -24.01
C LEU A 381 -9.29 -5.58 -24.80
N ARG A 382 -8.25 -4.94 -25.37
CA ARG A 382 -7.16 -5.62 -26.09
C ARG A 382 -6.42 -6.63 -25.19
N ALA A 383 -6.17 -6.30 -23.93
CA ALA A 383 -5.58 -7.23 -22.96
C ALA A 383 -6.45 -8.45 -22.66
N ILE A 384 -7.79 -8.31 -22.65
CA ILE A 384 -8.69 -9.45 -22.47
C ILE A 384 -8.65 -10.36 -23.71
N GLU A 385 -8.53 -9.80 -24.92
CA GLU A 385 -8.35 -10.58 -26.15
C GLU A 385 -6.97 -11.26 -26.23
N TRP A 386 -5.89 -10.61 -25.79
CA TRP A 386 -4.57 -11.24 -25.65
C TRP A 386 -4.59 -12.36 -24.59
N CYS A 387 -5.21 -12.15 -23.42
CA CYS A 387 -5.45 -13.22 -22.44
C CYS A 387 -6.20 -14.41 -23.08
N ARG A 388 -7.22 -14.15 -23.90
CA ARG A 388 -7.96 -15.21 -24.61
C ARG A 388 -7.06 -16.02 -25.53
N LYS A 389 -6.28 -15.33 -26.39
CA LYS A 389 -5.34 -15.92 -27.36
C LYS A 389 -4.34 -16.88 -26.69
N TYR A 390 -3.94 -16.59 -25.46
CA TYR A 390 -3.02 -17.42 -24.66
C TYR A 390 -3.68 -18.29 -23.57
N GLY A 391 -5.00 -18.38 -23.54
CA GLY A 391 -5.74 -19.24 -22.60
C GLY A 391 -5.70 -18.80 -21.13
N LEU A 392 -5.26 -17.56 -20.88
CA LEU A 392 -5.09 -16.95 -19.56
C LEU A 392 -6.43 -16.41 -19.04
N ARG A 393 -6.70 -16.61 -17.75
CA ARG A 393 -7.95 -16.18 -17.10
C ARG A 393 -7.80 -14.82 -16.43
N VAL A 394 -8.81 -13.97 -16.58
CA VAL A 394 -8.77 -12.58 -16.12
C VAL A 394 -9.36 -12.46 -14.71
N ASN A 395 -8.59 -11.83 -13.82
CA ASN A 395 -9.08 -11.12 -12.66
C ASN A 395 -9.16 -9.62 -13.04
N LEU A 396 -10.38 -9.11 -13.14
CA LEU A 396 -10.65 -7.73 -13.57
C LEU A 396 -10.75 -6.83 -12.34
N ASP A 397 -9.83 -5.88 -12.16
CA ASP A 397 -9.76 -5.06 -10.94
C ASP A 397 -10.03 -3.57 -11.22
N LEU A 398 -11.02 -3.00 -10.51
CA LEU A 398 -11.29 -1.56 -10.53
C LEU A 398 -10.41 -0.90 -9.46
N HIS A 399 -9.17 -0.59 -9.85
CA HIS A 399 -8.06 -0.32 -8.94
C HIS A 399 -8.12 1.07 -8.28
N GLY A 400 -8.88 2.00 -8.87
CA GLY A 400 -9.06 3.36 -8.39
C GLY A 400 -10.47 3.86 -8.67
N ILE A 401 -11.19 4.24 -7.62
CA ILE A 401 -12.59 4.69 -7.68
C ILE A 401 -12.73 6.18 -7.30
N PRO A 402 -13.83 6.85 -7.70
CA PRO A 402 -13.97 8.31 -7.57
C PRO A 402 -13.74 8.80 -6.14
N GLY A 403 -12.86 9.79 -5.99
CA GLY A 403 -12.47 10.36 -4.69
C GLY A 403 -11.36 9.60 -3.95
N SER A 404 -10.83 8.50 -4.50
CA SER A 404 -9.88 7.56 -3.86
C SER A 404 -10.43 6.85 -2.61
N GLN A 405 -10.15 5.55 -2.55
CA GLN A 405 -10.52 4.64 -1.46
C GLN A 405 -9.41 4.42 -0.40
N ASN A 406 -8.18 4.91 -0.65
CA ASN A 406 -7.02 4.69 0.22
C ASN A 406 -6.08 5.90 0.41
N GLY A 407 -6.15 6.90 -0.48
CA GLY A 407 -5.32 8.11 -0.43
C GLY A 407 -3.89 7.90 -0.96
N TRP A 408 -3.65 6.86 -1.75
CA TRP A 408 -2.35 6.51 -2.33
C TRP A 408 -2.33 6.70 -3.85
N ASN A 409 -1.13 6.82 -4.43
CA ASN A 409 -0.89 7.19 -5.83
C ASN A 409 -1.52 6.23 -6.86
N HIS A 410 -1.45 4.91 -6.64
CA HIS A 410 -2.02 3.89 -7.53
C HIS A 410 -3.56 3.98 -7.66
N SER A 411 -4.26 4.52 -6.66
CA SER A 411 -5.71 4.89 -6.78
C SER A 411 -5.97 6.10 -7.69
N GLY A 412 -4.92 6.67 -8.28
CA GLY A 412 -4.90 7.88 -9.12
C GLY A 412 -4.45 9.14 -8.41
N ARG A 413 -4.69 9.23 -7.10
CA ARG A 413 -4.51 10.46 -6.33
C ARG A 413 -4.05 10.22 -4.90
N TRP A 414 -2.89 10.76 -4.56
CA TRP A 414 -2.37 10.80 -3.20
C TRP A 414 -3.12 11.84 -2.34
N GLY A 415 -3.35 11.52 -1.06
CA GLY A 415 -3.86 12.45 -0.06
C GLY A 415 -5.17 12.02 0.61
N SER A 416 -6.16 12.91 0.63
CA SER A 416 -7.39 12.70 1.40
C SER A 416 -8.35 11.73 0.72
N ILE A 417 -8.68 10.64 1.41
CA ILE A 417 -9.74 9.69 1.04
C ILE A 417 -11.08 10.42 0.99
N GLY A 418 -11.66 10.52 -0.22
CA GLY A 418 -12.91 11.20 -0.52
C GLY A 418 -14.02 10.29 -1.03
N TRP A 419 -13.80 8.98 -1.13
CA TRP A 419 -14.85 7.97 -1.24
C TRP A 419 -15.39 7.63 0.17
N LEU A 420 -16.72 7.55 0.33
CA LEU A 420 -17.44 7.33 1.61
C LEU A 420 -17.16 8.35 2.75
N ASN A 421 -16.21 9.27 2.56
CA ASN A 421 -15.74 10.23 3.56
C ASN A 421 -15.78 11.67 3.03
N GLY A 422 -15.79 12.64 3.95
CA GLY A 422 -15.90 14.07 3.62
C GLY A 422 -17.28 14.47 3.09
N LYS A 423 -17.38 15.71 2.59
CA LYS A 423 -18.64 16.32 2.15
C LYS A 423 -19.27 15.59 0.95
N ASP A 424 -18.45 15.14 0.01
CA ASP A 424 -18.88 14.56 -1.25
C ASP A 424 -18.75 13.01 -1.25
N GLY A 425 -18.49 12.41 -0.07
CA GLY A 425 -18.25 10.97 0.11
C GLY A 425 -19.38 10.06 -0.40
N SER A 426 -20.65 10.41 -0.11
CA SER A 426 -21.81 9.68 -0.64
C SER A 426 -21.93 9.81 -2.16
N LYS A 427 -21.71 11.01 -2.71
CA LYS A 427 -21.73 11.26 -4.17
C LYS A 427 -20.65 10.44 -4.87
N ASN A 428 -19.47 10.32 -4.27
CA ASN A 428 -18.38 9.50 -4.79
C ASN A 428 -18.66 7.98 -4.67
N ALA A 429 -19.32 7.55 -3.61
CA ALA A 429 -19.79 6.18 -3.46
C ALA A 429 -20.91 5.82 -4.47
N GLU A 430 -21.83 6.75 -4.75
CA GLU A 430 -22.86 6.63 -5.80
C GLU A 430 -22.24 6.58 -7.21
N ARG A 431 -21.25 7.44 -7.50
CA ARG A 431 -20.47 7.41 -8.75
C ARG A 431 -19.80 6.04 -8.95
N ALA A 432 -19.14 5.50 -7.93
CA ALA A 432 -18.52 4.18 -7.99
C ALA A 432 -19.54 3.05 -8.27
N LEU A 433 -20.77 3.17 -7.75
CA LEU A 433 -21.86 2.25 -8.10
C LEU A 433 -22.33 2.43 -9.55
N ASP A 434 -22.38 3.65 -10.11
CA ASP A 434 -22.72 3.81 -11.53
C ASP A 434 -21.63 3.28 -12.47
N ILE A 435 -20.36 3.47 -12.11
CA ILE A 435 -19.24 2.84 -12.82
C ILE A 435 -19.40 1.33 -12.86
N HIS A 436 -19.73 0.67 -11.73
CA HIS A 436 -20.09 -0.74 -11.73
C HIS A 436 -21.36 -1.07 -12.49
N ASN A 437 -22.41 -0.24 -12.44
CA ASN A 437 -23.66 -0.41 -13.20
C ASN A 437 -23.38 -0.51 -14.70
N ARG A 438 -22.42 0.24 -15.21
CA ARG A 438 -21.98 0.26 -16.61
C ARG A 438 -21.07 -0.92 -16.93
N LEU A 439 -19.96 -1.06 -16.20
CA LEU A 439 -19.01 -2.17 -16.33
C LEU A 439 -19.68 -3.55 -16.26
N SER A 440 -20.59 -3.77 -15.31
CA SER A 440 -21.22 -5.08 -15.12
C SER A 440 -22.22 -5.44 -16.22
N LYS A 441 -22.85 -4.47 -16.90
CA LYS A 441 -23.66 -4.75 -18.11
C LYS A 441 -22.75 -5.15 -19.27
N PHE A 442 -21.64 -4.42 -19.45
CA PHE A 442 -20.67 -4.70 -20.52
C PHE A 442 -20.02 -6.08 -20.33
N PHE A 443 -19.54 -6.40 -19.12
CA PHE A 443 -18.86 -7.66 -18.84
C PHE A 443 -19.80 -8.85 -18.53
N ALA A 444 -21.13 -8.64 -18.52
CA ALA A 444 -22.12 -9.72 -18.52
C ALA A 444 -22.39 -10.31 -19.92
N GLN A 445 -21.82 -9.73 -20.99
CA GLN A 445 -21.96 -10.24 -22.35
C GLN A 445 -21.36 -11.65 -22.50
N PRO A 446 -21.92 -12.51 -23.39
CA PRO A 446 -21.50 -13.91 -23.53
C PRO A 446 -19.99 -14.12 -23.73
N ARG A 447 -19.31 -13.23 -24.46
CA ARG A 447 -17.86 -13.32 -24.73
C ARG A 447 -17.00 -13.38 -23.46
N TYR A 448 -17.40 -12.72 -22.39
CA TYR A 448 -16.59 -12.62 -21.17
C TYR A 448 -16.77 -13.79 -20.20
N LYS A 449 -17.83 -14.59 -20.37
CA LYS A 449 -18.29 -15.64 -19.45
C LYS A 449 -17.22 -16.68 -19.08
N ASN A 450 -16.35 -17.02 -20.02
CA ASN A 450 -15.36 -18.10 -19.85
C ASN A 450 -13.98 -17.58 -19.40
N ILE A 451 -13.71 -16.28 -19.62
CA ILE A 451 -12.39 -15.66 -19.42
C ILE A 451 -12.32 -14.77 -18.18
N ILE A 452 -13.34 -13.94 -17.91
CA ILE A 452 -13.39 -13.14 -16.68
C ILE A 452 -13.89 -14.05 -15.56
N THR A 453 -12.95 -14.52 -14.74
CA THR A 453 -13.22 -15.45 -13.65
C THR A 453 -13.39 -14.74 -12.32
N HIS A 454 -12.78 -13.57 -12.17
CA HIS A 454 -12.87 -12.73 -10.98
C HIS A 454 -13.19 -11.28 -11.41
N TYR A 455 -14.03 -10.59 -10.63
CA TYR A 455 -14.48 -9.22 -10.84
C TYR A 455 -14.33 -8.44 -9.53
N GLY A 456 -13.31 -7.60 -9.43
CA GLY A 456 -12.99 -6.72 -8.31
C GLY A 456 -13.93 -5.53 -8.21
N LEU A 457 -14.33 -5.20 -6.98
CA LEU A 457 -15.17 -4.04 -6.69
C LEU A 457 -14.35 -2.77 -6.43
N ALA A 458 -13.34 -2.87 -5.56
CA ALA A 458 -12.40 -1.78 -5.30
C ALA A 458 -11.11 -2.36 -4.72
N ASN A 459 -9.97 -2.00 -5.29
CA ASN A 459 -8.68 -2.35 -4.71
C ASN A 459 -8.49 -1.67 -3.34
N GLU A 460 -7.92 -2.37 -2.37
CA GLU A 460 -7.46 -1.85 -1.07
C GLU A 460 -8.32 -0.74 -0.40
N PRO A 461 -9.60 -1.00 -0.04
CA PRO A 461 -10.42 -0.02 0.68
C PRO A 461 -9.85 0.25 2.08
N ARG A 462 -9.26 1.43 2.35
CA ARG A 462 -8.45 1.63 3.57
C ARG A 462 -9.28 1.81 4.84
N MET A 463 -9.72 0.71 5.45
CA MET A 463 -10.60 0.70 6.64
C MET A 463 -9.90 1.08 7.95
N THR A 464 -8.60 1.40 7.92
CA THR A 464 -7.93 2.15 9.00
C THR A 464 -8.36 3.62 9.05
N SER A 465 -8.77 4.20 7.90
CA SER A 465 -9.26 5.58 7.78
C SER A 465 -10.74 5.68 7.38
N LEU A 466 -11.35 4.56 6.99
CA LEU A 466 -12.77 4.46 6.61
C LEU A 466 -13.58 3.65 7.62
N LYS A 467 -14.85 4.01 7.80
CA LYS A 467 -15.75 3.30 8.70
C LYS A 467 -16.18 1.96 8.09
N THR A 468 -15.63 0.87 8.63
CA THR A 468 -15.85 -0.53 8.18
C THR A 468 -17.30 -0.88 7.81
N SER A 469 -18.29 -0.47 8.63
CA SER A 469 -19.71 -0.75 8.35
C SER A 469 -20.21 -0.16 7.03
N ASP A 470 -19.63 0.97 6.63
CA ASP A 470 -20.11 1.78 5.50
C ASP A 470 -19.43 1.30 4.22
N VAL A 471 -18.17 0.84 4.33
CA VAL A 471 -17.49 0.07 3.29
C VAL A 471 -18.22 -1.25 3.04
N ILE A 472 -18.47 -2.06 4.08
CA ILE A 472 -19.23 -3.32 3.97
C ILE A 472 -20.59 -3.07 3.31
N GLN A 473 -21.34 -2.05 3.76
CA GLN A 473 -22.65 -1.74 3.18
C GLN A 473 -22.56 -1.35 1.71
N TRP A 474 -21.52 -0.61 1.30
CA TRP A 474 -21.27 -0.30 -0.11
C TRP A 474 -20.91 -1.54 -0.91
N THR A 475 -20.00 -2.39 -0.41
CA THR A 475 -19.56 -3.63 -1.07
C THR A 475 -20.73 -4.58 -1.30
N GLU A 476 -21.63 -4.73 -0.33
CA GLU A 476 -22.87 -5.48 -0.51
C GLU A 476 -23.78 -4.89 -1.60
N ASN A 477 -23.88 -3.56 -1.68
CA ASN A 477 -24.73 -2.90 -2.67
C ASN A 477 -24.14 -3.04 -4.09
N ALA A 478 -22.81 -2.94 -4.21
CA ALA A 478 -22.08 -3.21 -5.44
C ALA A 478 -22.25 -4.68 -5.87
N TYR A 479 -22.09 -5.65 -4.96
CA TYR A 479 -22.35 -7.07 -5.20
C TYR A 479 -23.78 -7.31 -5.74
N LYS A 480 -24.80 -6.79 -5.04
CA LYS A 480 -26.22 -6.92 -5.44
C LYS A 480 -26.47 -6.32 -6.83
N LEU A 481 -25.82 -5.21 -7.15
CA LEU A 481 -25.88 -4.55 -8.46
C LEU A 481 -25.23 -5.37 -9.58
N VAL A 482 -23.98 -5.82 -9.41
CA VAL A 482 -23.28 -6.55 -10.49
C VAL A 482 -23.87 -7.94 -10.74
N ARG A 483 -24.35 -8.62 -9.70
CA ARG A 483 -25.12 -9.87 -9.83
C ARG A 483 -26.46 -9.65 -10.54
N LYS A 484 -27.19 -8.57 -10.24
CA LYS A 484 -28.41 -8.17 -10.96
C LYS A 484 -28.16 -7.90 -12.44
N ASN A 485 -27.05 -7.24 -12.77
CA ASN A 485 -26.68 -6.93 -14.16
C ASN A 485 -26.11 -8.14 -14.93
N GLY A 486 -25.87 -9.27 -14.26
CA GLY A 486 -25.66 -10.57 -14.89
C GLY A 486 -24.31 -11.23 -14.63
N ILE A 487 -23.35 -10.56 -13.96
CA ILE A 487 -21.99 -11.06 -13.74
C ILE A 487 -21.99 -12.44 -13.07
N LYS A 488 -21.22 -13.38 -13.64
CA LYS A 488 -21.05 -14.77 -13.17
C LYS A 488 -19.64 -15.09 -12.66
N ALA A 489 -18.70 -14.15 -12.81
CA ALA A 489 -17.38 -14.20 -12.18
C ALA A 489 -17.51 -14.20 -10.64
N LEU A 490 -16.49 -14.71 -9.96
CA LEU A 490 -16.32 -14.50 -8.51
C LEU A 490 -16.20 -12.99 -8.24
N VAL A 491 -16.92 -12.48 -7.24
CA VAL A 491 -16.85 -11.04 -6.90
C VAL A 491 -15.83 -10.82 -5.80
N VAL A 492 -14.81 -10.02 -6.10
CA VAL A 492 -13.61 -9.82 -5.28
C VAL A 492 -13.69 -8.48 -4.54
N PHE A 493 -13.28 -8.47 -3.27
CA PHE A 493 -13.25 -7.27 -2.43
C PHE A 493 -12.08 -7.34 -1.43
N GLY A 494 -11.35 -6.23 -1.23
CA GLY A 494 -10.17 -6.20 -0.35
C GLY A 494 -10.48 -6.34 1.15
N ASP A 495 -9.56 -6.94 1.90
CA ASP A 495 -9.63 -7.15 3.35
C ASP A 495 -9.63 -5.85 4.20
N GLY A 496 -9.34 -4.73 3.56
CA GLY A 496 -9.29 -3.40 4.17
C GLY A 496 -8.25 -3.24 5.27
N PHE A 497 -7.17 -4.02 5.23
CA PHE A 497 -6.07 -4.06 6.19
C PHE A 497 -6.50 -4.48 7.61
N MET A 498 -7.68 -5.10 7.74
CA MET A 498 -8.26 -5.43 9.04
C MET A 498 -7.57 -6.62 9.72
N GLY A 499 -6.84 -7.45 8.97
CA GLY A 499 -6.33 -8.73 9.46
C GLY A 499 -7.41 -9.82 9.40
N LEU A 500 -7.03 -10.98 8.88
CA LEU A 500 -7.97 -11.94 8.30
C LEU A 500 -8.91 -12.61 9.31
N GLU A 501 -8.53 -12.68 10.59
CA GLU A 501 -9.41 -13.21 11.64
C GLU A 501 -10.56 -12.24 11.99
N ASN A 502 -10.42 -10.96 11.69
CA ASN A 502 -11.44 -9.94 11.97
C ASN A 502 -12.58 -9.94 10.94
N TRP A 503 -12.44 -10.72 9.85
CA TRP A 503 -13.52 -11.02 8.91
C TRP A 503 -14.42 -12.18 9.36
N GLN A 504 -14.13 -12.85 10.48
CA GLN A 504 -14.95 -13.93 11.00
C GLN A 504 -16.41 -13.49 11.23
N GLY A 505 -17.34 -14.06 10.48
CA GLY A 505 -18.78 -13.78 10.60
C GLY A 505 -19.23 -12.46 9.97
N LEU A 506 -18.36 -11.77 9.22
CA LEU A 506 -18.74 -10.62 8.39
C LEU A 506 -19.07 -11.10 6.96
N MET A 507 -20.05 -10.47 6.31
CA MET A 507 -20.46 -10.76 4.93
C MET A 507 -20.68 -12.27 4.63
N THR A 508 -21.31 -12.97 5.57
CA THR A 508 -21.64 -14.41 5.44
C THR A 508 -22.87 -14.63 4.58
N GLY A 509 -22.90 -15.71 3.79
CA GLY A 509 -24.05 -16.10 2.96
C GLY A 509 -23.93 -15.72 1.48
N TYR A 510 -22.72 -15.38 1.03
CA TYR A 510 -22.38 -15.20 -0.38
C TYR A 510 -21.46 -16.34 -0.82
N ASP A 511 -21.96 -17.27 -1.65
CA ASP A 511 -21.22 -18.47 -2.08
C ASP A 511 -20.14 -18.18 -3.16
N ASP A 512 -20.18 -16.98 -3.76
CA ASP A 512 -19.37 -16.58 -4.91
C ASP A 512 -18.68 -15.21 -4.74
N MET A 513 -18.52 -14.78 -3.48
CA MET A 513 -17.65 -13.65 -3.09
C MET A 513 -16.32 -14.15 -2.52
N VAL A 514 -15.25 -13.39 -2.73
CA VAL A 514 -13.87 -13.75 -2.38
C VAL A 514 -13.16 -12.56 -1.76
N LEU A 515 -12.49 -12.78 -0.62
CA LEU A 515 -11.65 -11.80 0.04
C LEU A 515 -10.32 -11.67 -0.72
N ASP A 516 -9.95 -10.44 -1.05
CA ASP A 516 -8.62 -10.12 -1.59
C ASP A 516 -7.67 -9.66 -0.49
N VAL A 517 -6.43 -10.16 -0.53
CA VAL A 517 -5.43 -9.98 0.52
C VAL A 517 -4.08 -9.69 -0.12
N HIS A 518 -3.47 -8.57 0.24
CA HIS A 518 -2.13 -8.22 -0.20
C HIS A 518 -1.12 -8.52 0.92
N GLN A 519 0.08 -9.00 0.57
CA GLN A 519 1.05 -9.46 1.56
C GLN A 519 2.48 -9.02 1.24
N TYR A 520 3.05 -8.24 2.17
CA TYR A 520 4.39 -7.67 2.08
C TYR A 520 5.02 -7.59 3.47
N VAL A 521 6.35 -7.75 3.57
CA VAL A 521 7.11 -7.61 4.84
C VAL A 521 7.73 -6.22 5.03
N ILE A 522 7.67 -5.34 4.04
CA ILE A 522 8.54 -4.15 3.98
C ILE A 522 7.91 -2.84 4.46
N PHE A 523 6.57 -2.73 4.45
CA PHE A 523 5.92 -1.44 4.66
C PHE A 523 5.83 -0.98 6.13
N ASN A 524 6.32 -1.78 7.08
CA ASN A 524 6.30 -1.48 8.51
C ASN A 524 7.60 -1.78 9.27
N GLU A 525 7.79 -1.06 10.38
CA GLU A 525 8.99 -1.10 11.24
C GLU A 525 9.28 -2.42 11.96
N ASN A 526 8.40 -3.43 11.88
CA ASN A 526 8.46 -4.67 12.67
C ASN A 526 8.58 -5.95 11.82
N GLN A 527 8.77 -5.78 10.50
CA GLN A 527 8.97 -6.87 9.54
C GLN A 527 10.07 -6.54 8.52
N ILE A 528 10.26 -5.27 8.17
CA ILE A 528 11.40 -4.86 7.32
C ILE A 528 12.74 -5.12 8.01
N ASP A 529 12.74 -5.19 9.34
CA ASP A 529 13.90 -5.50 10.19
C ASP A 529 14.08 -7.00 10.47
N PHE A 530 13.27 -7.88 9.88
CA PHE A 530 13.51 -9.32 9.88
C PHE A 530 14.78 -9.66 9.09
N THR A 531 15.57 -10.60 9.59
CA THR A 531 16.67 -11.17 8.80
C THR A 531 16.15 -11.95 7.59
N HIS A 532 16.98 -12.17 6.57
CA HIS A 532 16.65 -13.01 5.40
C HIS A 532 16.05 -14.37 5.80
N LYS A 533 16.57 -15.00 6.86
CA LYS A 533 16.02 -16.24 7.41
C LYS A 533 14.62 -16.04 8.00
N GLU A 534 14.43 -15.01 8.83
CA GLU A 534 13.14 -14.71 9.44
C GLU A 534 12.07 -14.31 8.40
N LYS A 535 12.44 -13.70 7.27
CA LYS A 535 11.52 -13.44 6.15
C LYS A 535 10.98 -14.74 5.54
N VAL A 536 11.83 -15.73 5.27
CA VAL A 536 11.42 -17.05 4.75
C VAL A 536 10.63 -17.85 5.81
N GLU A 537 11.07 -17.84 7.07
CA GLU A 537 10.33 -18.50 8.16
C GLU A 537 8.96 -17.86 8.40
N TYR A 538 8.85 -16.53 8.32
CA TYR A 538 7.57 -15.82 8.43
C TYR A 538 6.63 -16.12 7.25
N ALA A 539 7.16 -16.30 6.04
CA ALA A 539 6.36 -16.78 4.93
C ALA A 539 5.81 -18.19 5.24
N CYS A 540 6.69 -19.14 5.51
CA CYS A 540 6.32 -20.53 5.74
C CYS A 540 5.37 -20.77 6.92
N ASP A 541 5.61 -20.14 8.08
CA ASP A 541 4.74 -20.28 9.26
C ASP A 541 3.59 -19.26 9.24
N GLY A 542 3.94 -17.97 9.11
CA GLY A 542 3.06 -16.84 9.40
C GLY A 542 2.03 -16.55 8.31
N TRP A 543 2.40 -16.67 7.03
CA TRP A 543 1.43 -16.56 5.94
C TRP A 543 0.62 -17.84 5.75
N THR A 544 1.17 -19.01 6.07
CA THR A 544 0.39 -20.26 6.15
C THR A 544 -0.69 -20.19 7.23
N GLU A 545 -0.35 -19.77 8.47
CA GLU A 545 -1.34 -19.61 9.54
C GLU A 545 -2.44 -18.59 9.16
N GLN A 546 -2.08 -17.47 8.52
CA GLN A 546 -3.05 -16.49 8.04
C GLN A 546 -3.97 -17.04 6.95
N ALA A 547 -3.43 -17.74 5.96
CA ALA A 547 -4.22 -18.35 4.89
C ALA A 547 -5.20 -19.41 5.42
N GLU A 548 -4.74 -20.29 6.32
CA GLU A 548 -5.59 -21.31 6.96
C GLU A 548 -6.65 -20.70 7.90
N ILE A 549 -6.32 -19.62 8.62
CA ILE A 549 -7.29 -18.85 9.42
C ILE A 549 -8.38 -18.26 8.52
N SER A 550 -7.99 -17.60 7.43
CA SER A 550 -8.93 -16.92 6.52
C SER A 550 -9.83 -17.92 5.79
N MET A 551 -9.26 -19.01 5.26
CA MET A 551 -9.98 -20.03 4.50
C MET A 551 -11.01 -20.84 5.30
N ASN A 552 -11.01 -20.72 6.62
CA ASN A 552 -11.94 -21.40 7.52
C ASN A 552 -12.97 -20.41 8.10
N PRO A 553 -14.26 -20.49 7.71
CA PRO A 553 -15.32 -19.62 8.26
C PRO A 553 -15.54 -19.70 9.79
N SER A 554 -14.92 -20.67 10.47
CA SER A 554 -14.89 -20.74 11.94
C SER A 554 -13.79 -19.89 12.59
N THR A 555 -12.95 -19.23 11.79
CA THR A 555 -11.80 -18.40 12.25
C THR A 555 -11.54 -17.14 11.40
N GLY A 556 -12.05 -17.08 10.17
CA GLY A 556 -11.92 -15.95 9.25
C GLY A 556 -13.09 -15.92 8.26
N TYR A 557 -12.88 -15.40 7.05
CA TYR A 557 -13.96 -15.19 6.07
C TYR A 557 -14.49 -16.47 5.40
N GLY A 558 -13.59 -17.28 4.85
CA GLY A 558 -13.87 -18.28 3.82
C GLY A 558 -13.02 -18.02 2.57
N PRO A 559 -13.59 -18.06 1.33
CA PRO A 559 -12.84 -17.88 0.08
C PRO A 559 -11.90 -16.67 0.10
N THR A 560 -10.59 -16.91 -0.04
CA THR A 560 -9.54 -15.90 0.07
C THR A 560 -8.49 -16.09 -1.03
N ILE A 561 -8.13 -15.03 -1.73
CA ILE A 561 -7.00 -14.98 -2.67
C ILE A 561 -5.91 -14.03 -2.17
N PHE A 562 -4.68 -14.20 -2.69
CA PHE A 562 -3.55 -13.33 -2.41
C PHE A 562 -3.15 -12.56 -3.68
N ALA A 563 -3.92 -11.55 -4.08
CA ALA A 563 -3.76 -10.95 -5.42
C ALA A 563 -2.60 -9.94 -5.56
N GLU A 564 -1.87 -9.64 -4.48
CA GLU A 564 -0.58 -8.97 -4.57
C GLU A 564 0.44 -9.46 -3.52
N TRP A 565 1.64 -9.74 -4.00
CA TRP A 565 2.86 -10.04 -3.24
C TRP A 565 4.08 -9.87 -4.16
N SER A 566 5.29 -9.71 -3.61
CA SER A 566 6.51 -9.60 -4.42
C SER A 566 7.74 -10.23 -3.74
N GLN A 567 8.90 -10.18 -4.41
CA GLN A 567 10.18 -10.56 -3.81
C GLN A 567 10.87 -9.41 -3.06
N ALA A 568 10.25 -8.23 -3.00
CA ALA A 568 10.83 -7.07 -2.34
C ALA A 568 10.98 -7.33 -0.85
N ASP A 569 12.24 -7.44 -0.42
CA ASP A 569 12.61 -7.67 0.97
C ASP A 569 13.07 -6.38 1.67
N THR A 570 13.16 -5.28 0.92
CA THR A 570 13.45 -3.91 1.36
C THR A 570 12.40 -2.95 0.78
N ASP A 571 12.29 -1.72 1.31
CA ASP A 571 11.49 -0.65 0.69
C ASP A 571 12.32 0.28 -0.22
N CYS A 572 13.38 -0.27 -0.83
CA CYS A 572 14.41 0.49 -1.56
C CYS A 572 14.06 0.93 -2.98
N ALA A 573 13.06 0.30 -3.61
CA ALA A 573 12.70 0.55 -5.00
C ALA A 573 12.36 2.04 -5.24
N LYS A 574 12.89 2.63 -6.32
CA LYS A 574 12.78 4.08 -6.61
C LYS A 574 11.31 4.50 -6.62
N TYR A 575 10.95 5.48 -5.78
CA TYR A 575 9.60 6.03 -5.60
C TYR A 575 8.54 5.07 -5.03
N LEU A 576 8.89 3.86 -4.58
CA LEU A 576 7.96 2.90 -3.98
C LEU A 576 7.21 3.49 -2.78
N THR A 577 7.93 4.23 -1.94
CA THR A 577 7.37 4.88 -0.75
C THR A 577 6.61 6.18 -1.06
N GLY A 578 6.76 6.72 -2.27
CA GLY A 578 6.27 8.04 -2.70
C GLY A 578 7.33 8.83 -3.48
N VAL A 579 6.91 9.69 -4.41
CA VAL A 579 7.85 10.53 -5.18
C VAL A 579 8.46 11.62 -4.28
N GLY A 580 9.79 11.61 -4.17
CA GLY A 580 10.54 12.56 -3.35
C GLY A 580 10.62 12.19 -1.86
N TRP A 581 10.11 11.04 -1.45
CA TRP A 581 10.35 10.45 -0.13
C TRP A 581 11.48 9.41 -0.20
N GLY A 582 12.16 9.17 0.92
CA GLY A 582 13.21 8.14 1.04
C GLY A 582 12.66 6.80 1.53
N THR A 583 13.53 5.99 2.13
CA THR A 583 13.29 4.58 2.48
C THR A 583 13.33 4.38 4.00
N ARG A 584 12.55 3.42 4.52
CA ARG A 584 12.66 2.97 5.91
C ARG A 584 13.98 2.26 6.11
N TRP A 585 14.41 1.47 5.12
CA TRP A 585 15.65 0.70 5.11
C TRP A 585 16.86 1.54 5.54
N GLU A 586 17.13 2.64 4.83
CA GLU A 586 18.26 3.55 5.09
C GLU A 586 17.94 4.64 6.15
N GLY A 587 16.71 4.72 6.65
CA GLY A 587 16.29 5.77 7.57
C GLY A 587 16.17 7.14 6.92
N THR A 588 15.73 7.19 5.65
CA THR A 588 15.60 8.41 4.84
C THR A 588 14.14 8.77 4.52
N TYR A 589 13.17 8.00 5.03
CA TYR A 589 11.74 8.17 4.79
C TYR A 589 11.17 9.42 5.49
N ASP A 590 11.38 10.60 4.90
CA ASP A 590 10.74 11.84 5.34
C ASP A 590 9.43 12.13 4.60
N THR A 591 8.31 11.91 5.30
CA THR A 591 6.95 12.29 4.87
C THR A 591 6.64 13.78 5.07
N GLY A 592 7.55 14.53 5.70
CA GLY A 592 7.31 15.90 6.20
C GLY A 592 6.54 15.96 7.52
N ASN A 593 6.12 14.82 8.08
CA ASN A 593 5.42 14.73 9.37
C ASN A 593 6.16 13.76 10.33
N LYS A 594 6.53 14.26 11.51
CA LYS A 594 7.32 13.52 12.52
C LYS A 594 6.66 12.26 13.06
N ASP A 595 5.34 12.17 12.99
CA ASP A 595 4.59 11.00 13.45
C ASP A 595 4.51 9.89 12.40
N THR A 596 4.91 10.16 11.15
CA THR A 596 4.92 9.19 10.03
C THR A 596 6.27 9.04 9.32
N SER A 597 7.21 9.98 9.48
CA SER A 597 8.58 9.88 8.96
C SER A 597 9.43 8.90 9.78
N ILE A 598 10.22 8.07 9.11
CA ILE A 598 11.14 7.09 9.71
C ILE A 598 12.57 7.48 9.32
N LEU A 599 13.18 8.29 10.18
CA LEU A 599 14.48 8.96 9.97
C LEU A 599 15.65 8.28 10.72
N GLU A 600 15.51 6.98 10.94
CA GLU A 600 16.45 6.11 11.64
C GLU A 600 16.42 4.77 10.89
N PRO A 601 17.55 4.11 10.57
CA PRO A 601 17.55 2.92 9.72
C PRO A 601 16.68 1.75 10.23
N ARG A 602 16.15 0.95 9.30
CA ARG A 602 15.28 -0.21 9.61
C ARG A 602 15.70 -1.52 8.97
N CYS A 603 16.82 -1.59 8.24
CA CYS A 603 17.43 -2.90 7.97
C CYS A 603 17.83 -3.61 9.29
N PRO A 604 17.98 -4.94 9.32
CA PRO A 604 18.24 -5.69 10.56
C PRO A 604 19.43 -5.21 11.40
N THR A 605 20.49 -4.62 10.82
CA THR A 605 21.62 -4.06 11.61
C THR A 605 21.27 -2.75 12.33
N LYS A 606 20.28 -2.00 11.84
CA LYS A 606 19.79 -0.72 12.39
C LYS A 606 20.90 0.30 12.61
N ASP A 607 21.86 0.34 11.69
CA ASP A 607 23.03 1.21 11.71
C ASP A 607 23.35 1.79 10.32
N ASP A 608 24.47 2.52 10.24
CA ASP A 608 24.94 3.23 9.05
C ASP A 608 25.37 2.35 7.86
N LYS A 609 25.21 1.02 7.98
CA LYS A 609 25.46 0.07 6.88
C LYS A 609 24.20 -0.20 6.05
N CYS A 610 23.01 0.05 6.60
CA CYS A 610 21.76 -0.12 5.86
C CYS A 610 21.81 0.71 4.58
N SER A 611 21.84 0.04 3.43
CA SER A 611 21.94 0.69 2.13
C SER A 611 21.04 -0.01 1.12
N CYS A 612 20.41 0.77 0.26
CA CYS A 612 19.60 0.28 -0.86
C CYS A 612 20.43 -0.13 -2.08
N ARG A 613 21.76 -0.13 -1.99
CA ARG A 613 22.65 -0.36 -3.14
C ARG A 613 22.63 -1.81 -3.64
N GLY A 614 22.41 -2.82 -2.79
CA GLY A 614 22.31 -4.21 -3.22
C GLY A 614 20.95 -4.52 -3.82
N ALA A 615 19.88 -4.21 -3.08
CA ALA A 615 18.50 -4.38 -3.54
C ALA A 615 18.19 -3.69 -4.89
N ASN A 616 18.75 -2.50 -5.12
CA ASN A 616 18.60 -1.74 -6.37
C ASN A 616 19.71 -1.99 -7.42
N ALA A 617 20.62 -2.95 -7.21
CA ALA A 617 21.58 -3.35 -8.24
C ALA A 617 20.88 -4.08 -9.40
N ASP A 618 21.55 -4.12 -10.57
CA ASP A 618 21.08 -4.97 -11.67
C ASP A 618 21.15 -6.46 -11.25
N PRO A 619 20.20 -7.32 -11.65
CA PRO A 619 20.22 -8.73 -11.27
C PRO A 619 21.46 -9.51 -11.72
N SER A 620 22.27 -9.00 -12.66
CA SER A 620 23.59 -9.59 -12.95
C SER A 620 24.59 -9.40 -11.79
N ASP A 621 24.51 -8.29 -11.06
CA ASP A 621 25.40 -7.94 -9.94
C ASP A 621 24.98 -8.58 -8.59
N TRP A 622 23.75 -9.09 -8.46
CA TRP A 622 23.30 -9.81 -7.27
C TRP A 622 24.13 -11.08 -7.01
N SER A 623 24.54 -11.31 -5.76
CA SER A 623 25.27 -12.53 -5.37
C SER A 623 24.40 -13.79 -5.43
N ASP A 624 25.04 -14.94 -5.56
CA ASP A 624 24.36 -16.25 -5.59
C ASP A 624 23.58 -16.51 -4.30
N GLU A 625 24.09 -16.08 -3.14
CA GLU A 625 23.38 -16.16 -1.86
C GLU A 625 22.12 -15.28 -1.84
N TYR A 626 22.15 -14.08 -2.43
CA TYR A 626 20.97 -13.19 -2.49
C TYR A 626 19.93 -13.74 -3.47
N LYS A 627 20.37 -14.21 -4.65
CA LYS A 627 19.51 -14.89 -5.63
C LYS A 627 18.82 -16.11 -5.02
N LYS A 628 19.56 -16.91 -4.26
CA LYS A 628 19.06 -18.07 -3.51
C LYS A 628 18.07 -17.69 -2.40
N PHE A 629 18.31 -16.59 -1.67
CA PHE A 629 17.34 -16.06 -0.72
C PHE A 629 16.04 -15.65 -1.42
N LEU A 630 16.12 -14.82 -2.46
CA LEU A 630 14.96 -14.30 -3.18
C LEU A 630 14.10 -15.44 -3.77
N LYS A 631 14.74 -16.47 -4.33
CA LYS A 631 14.02 -17.67 -4.82
C LYS A 631 13.34 -18.44 -3.69
N MET A 632 14.06 -18.71 -2.60
CA MET A 632 13.50 -19.42 -1.45
C MET A 632 12.32 -18.66 -0.82
N PHE A 633 12.40 -17.32 -0.76
CA PHE A 633 11.33 -16.47 -0.26
C PHE A 633 10.11 -16.44 -1.18
N ALA A 634 10.30 -16.47 -2.51
CA ALA A 634 9.19 -16.62 -3.45
C ALA A 634 8.53 -18.00 -3.37
N GLU A 635 9.32 -19.08 -3.29
CA GLU A 635 8.79 -20.45 -3.20
C GLU A 635 8.04 -20.70 -1.88
N ALA A 636 8.49 -20.10 -0.78
CA ALA A 636 7.77 -20.05 0.49
C ALA A 636 6.44 -19.29 0.40
N GLN A 637 6.45 -18.10 -0.23
CA GLN A 637 5.23 -17.32 -0.50
C GLN A 637 4.21 -18.11 -1.32
N MET A 638 4.63 -18.70 -2.45
CA MET A 638 3.77 -19.53 -3.28
C MET A 638 3.21 -20.74 -2.52
N HIS A 639 3.99 -21.39 -1.64
CA HIS A 639 3.50 -22.50 -0.81
C HIS A 639 2.39 -22.07 0.17
N SER A 640 2.52 -20.89 0.77
CA SER A 640 1.59 -20.37 1.78
C SER A 640 0.32 -19.80 1.16
N PHE A 641 0.43 -19.10 0.05
CA PHE A 641 -0.73 -18.54 -0.64
C PHE A 641 -1.56 -19.61 -1.39
N GLU A 642 -0.96 -20.76 -1.72
CA GLU A 642 -1.67 -21.96 -2.22
C GLU A 642 -2.47 -22.72 -1.15
N LYS A 643 -2.43 -22.31 0.13
CA LYS A 643 -3.46 -22.72 1.11
C LYS A 643 -4.79 -21.98 0.87
N GLY A 644 -4.74 -20.81 0.22
CA GLY A 644 -5.88 -20.04 -0.26
C GLY A 644 -6.41 -20.53 -1.60
N TRP A 645 -7.10 -19.66 -2.33
CA TRP A 645 -7.59 -19.92 -3.68
C TRP A 645 -6.59 -19.58 -4.80
N GLY A 646 -5.40 -19.09 -4.43
CA GLY A 646 -4.34 -18.74 -5.37
C GLY A 646 -3.72 -17.39 -5.08
N TRP A 647 -2.78 -17.02 -5.95
CA TRP A 647 -1.98 -15.82 -5.81
C TRP A 647 -1.74 -15.13 -7.16
N TRP A 648 -1.51 -13.82 -7.09
CA TRP A 648 -1.01 -13.03 -8.22
C TRP A 648 0.24 -12.26 -7.78
N TYR A 649 1.33 -12.43 -8.53
CA TYR A 649 2.56 -11.68 -8.27
C TYR A 649 2.42 -10.22 -8.70
N TRP A 650 2.97 -9.31 -7.91
CA TRP A 650 2.96 -7.88 -8.14
C TRP A 650 4.37 -7.37 -8.46
N THR A 651 4.70 -7.02 -9.71
CA THR A 651 3.94 -7.02 -10.97
C THR A 651 4.72 -7.82 -12.05
N TRP A 652 4.19 -7.97 -13.27
CA TRP A 652 4.93 -8.63 -14.35
C TRP A 652 6.24 -7.91 -14.68
N LYS A 653 6.20 -6.58 -14.76
CA LYS A 653 7.30 -5.74 -15.28
C LYS A 653 7.33 -4.38 -14.61
N THR A 654 8.54 -3.91 -14.31
CA THR A 654 8.86 -2.51 -13.96
C THR A 654 9.97 -2.01 -14.89
N GLU A 655 10.22 -0.70 -14.95
CA GLU A 655 11.33 -0.16 -15.75
C GLU A 655 12.71 -0.57 -15.21
N ASN A 656 12.91 -0.48 -13.89
CA ASN A 656 14.21 -0.69 -13.24
C ASN A 656 14.15 -1.08 -11.74
N ASN A 657 12.97 -1.49 -11.24
CA ASN A 657 12.78 -1.90 -9.85
C ASN A 657 12.60 -3.43 -9.79
N TYR A 658 13.72 -4.15 -9.93
CA TYR A 658 13.73 -5.56 -10.34
C TYR A 658 13.05 -6.54 -9.36
N GLN A 659 13.08 -6.28 -8.04
CA GLN A 659 12.38 -7.10 -7.04
C GLN A 659 10.84 -7.11 -7.20
N TRP A 660 10.29 -6.22 -8.03
CA TRP A 660 8.87 -6.05 -8.32
C TRP A 660 8.50 -6.51 -9.73
N SER A 661 9.38 -7.20 -10.44
CA SER A 661 9.22 -7.58 -11.85
C SER A 661 9.38 -9.08 -12.01
N TYR A 662 8.27 -9.80 -12.23
CA TYR A 662 8.29 -11.25 -12.50
C TYR A 662 9.15 -11.60 -13.72
N GLU A 663 9.09 -10.76 -14.76
CA GLU A 663 9.91 -10.85 -15.97
C GLU A 663 11.42 -10.79 -15.65
N SER A 664 11.81 -9.87 -14.75
CA SER A 664 13.20 -9.73 -14.30
C SER A 664 13.59 -10.87 -13.36
N GLY A 665 12.69 -11.29 -12.47
CA GLY A 665 12.92 -12.37 -11.51
C GLY A 665 13.16 -13.73 -12.18
N LEU A 666 12.41 -14.03 -13.25
CA LEU A 666 12.66 -15.19 -14.12
C LEU A 666 14.04 -15.11 -14.78
N LYS A 667 14.36 -13.99 -15.45
CA LYS A 667 15.64 -13.80 -16.15
C LYS A 667 16.85 -13.88 -15.21
N ALA A 668 16.69 -13.47 -13.96
CA ALA A 668 17.71 -13.54 -12.92
C ALA A 668 17.84 -14.91 -12.24
N GLY A 669 16.95 -15.86 -12.55
CA GLY A 669 16.89 -17.16 -11.88
C GLY A 669 16.40 -17.12 -10.43
N VAL A 670 15.81 -15.99 -9.99
CA VAL A 670 15.28 -15.83 -8.63
C VAL A 670 13.80 -16.23 -8.52
N LEU A 671 13.15 -16.61 -9.62
CA LEU A 671 11.84 -17.25 -9.61
C LEU A 671 11.94 -18.69 -10.16
N PRO A 672 11.05 -19.61 -9.75
CA PRO A 672 10.96 -20.93 -10.39
C PRO A 672 10.47 -20.77 -11.85
N GLU A 673 11.04 -21.53 -12.78
CA GLU A 673 10.72 -21.41 -14.22
C GLU A 673 9.25 -21.73 -14.51
N LYS A 674 8.65 -22.63 -13.73
CA LYS A 674 7.21 -22.88 -13.67
C LYS A 674 6.75 -22.74 -12.22
N PRO A 675 5.59 -22.14 -11.94
CA PRO A 675 5.14 -21.87 -10.58
C PRO A 675 4.93 -23.11 -9.70
N TRP A 676 4.89 -24.33 -10.26
CA TRP A 676 4.80 -25.60 -9.51
C TRP A 676 6.13 -26.32 -9.30
N ASP A 677 7.20 -25.93 -9.99
CA ASP A 677 8.49 -26.64 -9.98
C ASP A 677 9.48 -25.86 -9.09
N ARG A 678 9.50 -26.21 -7.80
CA ARG A 678 10.15 -25.42 -6.73
C ARG A 678 11.31 -26.18 -6.08
N ASP A 679 12.44 -25.51 -5.89
CA ASP A 679 13.60 -26.07 -5.18
C ASP A 679 13.33 -26.20 -3.68
N PHE A 680 12.59 -25.24 -3.10
CA PHE A 680 12.24 -25.15 -1.69
C PHE A 680 10.76 -25.45 -1.42
N ASN A 681 10.50 -25.97 -0.23
CA ASN A 681 9.19 -26.09 0.38
C ASN A 681 9.33 -25.95 1.90
N CYS A 682 8.25 -25.53 2.56
CA CYS A 682 8.24 -25.22 4.00
C CYS A 682 8.43 -26.42 4.94
N ASP A 683 8.62 -27.63 4.41
CA ASP A 683 9.03 -28.82 5.16
C ASP A 683 10.57 -28.92 5.36
N LYS A 684 11.35 -28.02 4.74
CA LYS A 684 12.82 -27.96 4.80
C LYS A 684 13.31 -26.87 5.76
N ASP A 685 14.43 -27.12 6.44
CA ASP A 685 15.11 -26.11 7.28
C ASP A 685 15.51 -24.88 6.46
N VAL A 686 15.10 -23.69 6.92
CA VAL A 686 15.54 -22.41 6.36
C VAL A 686 17.00 -22.15 6.76
N PRO A 687 17.93 -21.94 5.81
CA PRO A 687 19.34 -21.72 6.11
C PRO A 687 19.57 -20.35 6.76
N ASP A 688 20.69 -20.23 7.45
CA ASP A 688 21.19 -18.96 7.97
C ASP A 688 22.01 -18.27 6.86
N PHE A 689 21.38 -17.32 6.17
CA PHE A 689 21.99 -16.62 5.04
C PHE A 689 23.17 -15.72 5.47
N ALA A 690 23.10 -15.10 6.64
CA ALA A 690 24.22 -14.35 7.23
C ALA A 690 25.46 -15.23 7.47
N LYS A 691 25.29 -16.46 7.98
CA LYS A 691 26.38 -17.46 8.06
C LYS A 691 26.87 -17.94 6.70
N SER A 692 26.07 -17.77 5.64
CA SER A 692 26.44 -18.11 4.26
C SER A 692 27.17 -16.98 3.54
N GLY A 693 27.17 -15.76 4.10
CA GLY A 693 27.87 -14.58 3.54
C GLY A 693 26.95 -13.46 3.05
N LEU A 694 25.62 -13.64 3.06
CA LEU A 694 24.66 -12.61 2.68
C LEU A 694 24.52 -11.58 3.82
N PRO A 695 24.87 -10.29 3.64
CA PRO A 695 24.81 -9.32 4.71
C PRO A 695 23.40 -8.77 4.92
N GLU A 696 22.95 -8.71 6.18
CA GLU A 696 21.62 -8.25 6.60
C GLU A 696 21.46 -6.70 6.53
N TYR A 697 21.97 -6.06 5.47
CA TYR A 697 21.97 -4.59 5.29
C TYR A 697 22.07 -4.07 3.84
N LEU A 698 22.14 -4.96 2.82
CA LEU A 698 22.32 -4.61 1.41
C LEU A 698 21.00 -4.50 0.61
#